data_AF-A0A2D6PQ09-F1
#
_entry.id   AF-A0A2D6PQ09-F1
#
_cell.length_a   1.000
_cell.length_b   1.000
_cell.length_c   1.000
_cell.angle_alpha   90.00
_cell.angle_beta   90.00
_cell.angle_gamma   90.00
#
_symmetry.space_group_name_H-M   'P 1'
#
loop_
_entity.id
_entity.type
_entity.pdbx_description
1 polymer ?
#
loop_
_entity_poly.entity_id
_entity_poly.type
_entity_poly.pdbx_seq_one_letter_code
_entity_poly.pdbx_strand_id
1 'polypeptide(L)'
;MKVRLDRSLFALALLLSVGLGQTPSELSARLPKSKGLVIEGDRLLLKSPGGLTYQVVDASDGNAIVKTSAGKVGVHEDILEYGRLAAIDHLPRLLEVARAARIDVDGLRLRDVLLVGAHLTGDERWVLPEGILTKKKGESAPGETEIQAAKEAIENLVASLDSRRSLSTLAKKSLASVLGVAADYTASEGAIVSPALARAVIRHDWLDKVLGKDDKTAAVRTTLGATQRIAKVTWYAGDGLVVAELEDAYESRGWLLSTPARCGYARELPPPEYQEDSRTLQLEVELPVGSDPARDAGRAIAARVSHDRVPLASWSLKDGFTADREAWRNAVPLDPSLVSNYLPPHVLLMDLRGDVLRLITPKGSVAPVEDGSPAEVERFVAEAAKALPSAAHLDLLGQFLFRYVNDSPDPAIPELIGTEDTYGEIHQTTTQTLANVTGGVCRGDCDDLAEIYHAIATRQGRIPHIMNLPAHNALGWAEKLDDDQWHTYVLQTGPPLEFKAKTIQKSLQAAYTSFGAGQGFDPNQVQIAVRFSGENLRSNWGLGWRVFVEKKYAATMIDVQRDWHFCTYHRGIAKMEQLVKDGDRDPANIHELAGLAQATGQWELASKYMREAIITGGDPLLALSAGLMANAFELERDDEALEIAKDLVHHKLSDAHKRLGEDYWPVALGIANQMLRESDEREVSVTVAHDVLRYALQIITQLDAFLTSRRFDRQVWEQDEKIHHRKNFLRGYASTLSGFFHEGGLDEIETNDRLASLLIPVELWMARIAFHDIAEPGEILDRYASIGAYYRTTMGWPALRAALDATPYPKNPKKDHQQRTASLAQIHRDLPWIKASVSFWSGQLSYLFREEAKTLDVHEVLDLATHIEAAHQQADRLAMQALVYEETLFGTRLCKALVTKNEAELRTAFRHIKKLNDTGLRDIARGWITGVARFTDVAWFRRVCELWKEEVNYKPAWFAMAWSCKIGKAPKHALVVADLAVEAFPEDAAFREEREFMKRLMGGGEKNEQGR
;
A
#
# COMPACT_ATOMS: atom_id res chain seq x y z
N MET A 1 6.60 -11.74 72.58
CA MET A 1 7.73 -10.93 73.06
C MET A 1 7.72 -9.59 72.32
N LYS A 2 7.30 -8.52 73.00
CA LYS A 2 7.29 -7.14 72.50
C LYS A 2 8.55 -6.45 73.05
N VAL A 3 9.46 -6.05 72.17
CA VAL A 3 10.53 -5.11 72.52
C VAL A 3 10.07 -3.73 72.07
N ARG A 4 9.70 -2.89 73.03
CA ARG A 4 9.53 -1.44 72.85
C ARG A 4 10.93 -0.84 72.74
N LEU A 5 11.27 -0.33 71.56
CA LEU A 5 12.43 0.54 71.35
C LEU A 5 11.99 2.00 71.44
N ASP A 6 12.84 2.75 72.12
CA ASP A 6 12.61 4.03 72.76
C ASP A 6 12.60 5.20 71.75
N ARG A 7 11.49 5.95 71.69
CA ARG A 7 11.32 7.13 70.81
C ARG A 7 12.13 8.36 71.26
N SER A 8 12.81 8.27 72.42
CA SER A 8 13.54 9.39 73.02
C SER A 8 14.92 9.65 72.40
N LEU A 9 15.55 8.62 71.80
CA LEU A 9 16.89 8.73 71.19
C LEU A 9 16.86 9.29 69.76
N PHE A 10 15.73 9.18 69.05
CA PHE A 10 15.58 9.73 67.70
C PHE A 10 15.38 11.27 67.73
N ALA A 11 14.77 11.80 68.79
CA ALA A 11 14.57 13.24 68.95
C ALA A 11 15.87 13.99 69.30
N LEU A 12 16.83 13.35 69.99
CA LEU A 12 18.11 13.96 70.33
C LEU A 12 19.11 13.96 69.15
N ALA A 13 19.03 12.95 68.26
CA ALA A 13 19.77 12.95 66.99
C ALA A 13 19.20 13.96 65.97
N LEU A 14 17.88 14.23 66.01
CA LEU A 14 17.26 15.28 65.20
C LEU A 14 17.55 16.70 65.71
N LEU A 15 17.79 16.89 67.01
CA LEU A 15 18.07 18.22 67.59
C LEU A 15 19.55 18.61 67.52
N LEU A 16 20.48 17.65 67.42
CA LEU A 16 21.91 17.93 67.19
C LEU A 16 22.30 18.06 65.71
N SER A 17 21.40 17.76 64.77
CA SER A 17 21.59 17.94 63.32
C SER A 17 21.04 19.25 62.76
N VAL A 18 20.38 20.09 63.58
CA VAL A 18 19.72 21.33 63.14
C VAL A 18 20.64 22.58 63.19
N GLY A 19 21.92 22.42 63.58
CA GLY A 19 22.86 23.54 63.71
C GLY A 19 24.14 23.46 62.86
N LEU A 20 24.39 22.34 62.17
CA LEU A 20 25.54 22.20 61.28
C LEU A 20 25.04 22.43 59.86
N GLY A 21 25.36 23.59 59.28
CA GLY A 21 25.12 23.83 57.86
C GLY A 21 25.70 22.69 57.04
N GLN A 22 24.97 22.24 56.01
CA GLN A 22 25.40 21.14 55.15
C GLN A 22 26.79 21.42 54.60
N THR A 23 27.67 20.44 54.68
CA THR A 23 29.02 20.56 54.13
C THR A 23 28.95 20.69 52.59
N PRO A 24 29.92 21.35 51.94
CA PRO A 24 29.98 21.44 50.48
C PRO A 24 29.86 20.08 49.77
N SER A 25 30.44 19.04 50.36
CA SER A 25 30.38 17.66 49.84
C SER A 25 28.98 17.06 49.93
N GLU A 26 28.27 17.28 51.03
CA GLU A 26 26.87 16.84 51.19
C GLU A 26 25.94 17.56 50.21
N LEU A 27 26.13 18.88 50.03
CA LEU A 27 25.40 19.65 49.03
C LEU A 27 25.68 19.13 47.62
N SER A 28 26.96 18.93 47.27
CA SER A 28 27.35 18.45 45.93
C SER A 28 26.83 17.05 45.63
N ALA A 29 26.71 16.18 46.64
CA ALA A 29 26.20 14.82 46.46
C ALA A 29 24.69 14.76 46.17
N ARG A 30 23.94 15.83 46.49
CA ARG A 30 22.49 15.95 46.25
C ARG A 30 22.15 16.62 44.92
N LEU A 31 23.14 17.06 44.16
CA LEU A 31 22.98 17.76 42.89
C LEU A 31 23.49 16.89 41.73
N PRO A 32 22.97 17.08 40.51
CA PRO A 32 23.53 16.46 39.32
C PRO A 32 25.01 16.79 39.17
N LYS A 33 25.80 15.82 38.70
CA LYS A 33 27.22 16.05 38.41
C LYS A 33 27.35 17.11 37.31
N SER A 34 27.97 18.23 37.63
CA SER A 34 28.13 19.33 36.69
C SER A 34 29.53 19.94 36.77
N LYS A 35 30.10 20.31 35.62
CA LYS A 35 31.41 20.98 35.56
C LYS A 35 31.41 22.37 36.23
N GLY A 36 30.23 22.95 36.43
CA GLY A 36 30.06 24.25 37.09
C GLY A 36 30.12 24.18 38.61
N LEU A 37 29.96 22.99 39.21
CA LEU A 37 30.01 22.82 40.66
C LEU A 37 31.46 22.61 41.10
N VAL A 38 31.98 23.55 41.88
CA VAL A 38 33.38 23.54 42.36
C VAL A 38 33.39 23.74 43.87
N ILE A 39 34.06 22.85 44.60
CA ILE A 39 34.31 23.02 46.03
C ILE A 39 35.58 23.84 46.22
N GLU A 40 35.47 25.01 46.85
CA GLU A 40 36.59 25.88 47.20
C GLU A 40 36.56 26.17 48.70
N GLY A 41 37.50 25.57 49.45
CA GLY A 41 37.53 25.67 50.90
C GLY A 41 36.30 25.05 51.55
N ASP A 42 35.56 25.84 52.31
CA ASP A 42 34.33 25.46 53.02
C ASP A 42 33.05 25.80 52.23
N ARG A 43 33.15 26.09 50.93
CA ARG A 43 32.01 26.50 50.08
C ARG A 43 31.87 25.62 48.85
N LEU A 44 30.62 25.31 48.51
CA LEU A 44 30.26 24.84 47.19
C LEU A 44 29.91 26.06 46.33
N LEU A 45 30.60 26.23 45.21
CA LEU A 45 30.41 27.32 44.28
C LEU A 45 29.84 26.80 42.97
N LEU A 46 28.89 27.52 42.41
CA LEU A 46 28.38 27.32 41.07
C LEU A 46 28.98 28.39 40.15
N LYS A 47 29.77 27.94 39.18
CA LYS A 47 30.48 28.78 38.20
C LYS A 47 29.83 28.68 36.83
N SER A 48 29.68 29.83 36.20
CA SER A 48 29.27 30.00 34.81
C SER A 48 30.48 30.07 33.86
N PRO A 49 30.29 29.85 32.56
CA PRO A 49 31.33 30.07 31.55
C PRO A 49 31.80 31.54 31.47
N GLY A 50 30.91 32.51 31.71
CA GLY A 50 31.24 33.94 31.75
C GLY A 50 32.00 34.40 33.00
N GLY A 51 32.31 33.48 33.93
CA GLY A 51 33.11 33.76 35.14
C GLY A 51 32.29 34.23 36.34
N LEU A 52 30.97 34.35 36.23
CA LEU A 52 30.11 34.57 37.41
C LEU A 52 30.18 33.36 38.33
N THR A 53 30.27 33.63 39.63
CA THR A 53 30.38 32.62 40.68
C THR A 53 29.35 32.91 41.76
N TYR A 54 28.55 31.92 42.11
CA TYR A 54 27.56 32.02 43.17
C TYR A 54 27.79 30.92 44.24
N GLN A 55 27.61 31.26 45.51
CA GLN A 55 27.67 30.27 46.58
C GLN A 55 26.38 29.45 46.61
N VAL A 56 26.49 28.14 46.48
CA VAL A 56 25.40 27.20 46.75
C VAL A 56 25.24 27.10 48.27
N VAL A 57 24.07 27.50 48.77
CA VAL A 57 23.78 27.56 50.21
C VAL A 57 22.81 26.49 50.66
N ASP A 58 22.10 25.84 49.73
CA ASP A 58 21.20 24.72 49.97
C ASP A 58 20.99 23.93 48.68
N ALA A 59 20.44 22.73 48.78
CA ALA A 59 20.01 21.89 47.66
C ALA A 59 18.65 21.26 47.99
N SER A 60 17.70 21.27 47.05
CA SER A 60 16.38 20.63 47.25
C SER A 60 15.92 20.02 45.94
N ASP A 61 15.58 18.73 45.97
CA ASP A 61 15.04 17.99 44.82
C ASP A 61 15.89 18.18 43.56
N GLY A 62 17.21 17.96 43.67
CA GLY A 62 18.17 18.14 42.57
C GLY A 62 18.52 19.60 42.22
N ASN A 63 17.77 20.57 42.72
CA ASN A 63 17.98 22.00 42.45
C ASN A 63 19.01 22.61 43.41
N ALA A 64 19.92 23.44 42.88
CA ALA A 64 20.90 24.16 43.69
C ALA A 64 20.35 25.53 44.12
N ILE A 65 20.31 25.85 45.40
CA ILE A 65 19.90 27.18 45.87
C ILE A 65 21.13 28.05 46.03
N VAL A 66 21.24 29.10 45.21
CA VAL A 66 22.37 30.02 45.20
C VAL A 66 22.07 31.33 45.90
N LYS A 67 23.06 31.84 46.63
CA LYS A 67 22.98 33.17 47.26
C LYS A 67 23.32 34.27 46.25
N THR A 68 22.39 35.20 46.05
CA THR A 68 22.56 36.35 45.16
C THR A 68 22.48 37.68 45.92
N SER A 69 22.67 38.80 45.23
CA SER A 69 22.53 40.15 45.82
C SER A 69 21.07 40.56 46.07
N ALA A 70 20.09 39.79 45.59
CA ALA A 70 18.67 40.09 45.74
C ALA A 70 17.92 39.07 46.62
N GLY A 71 18.55 37.95 46.98
CA GLY A 71 17.92 36.84 47.71
C GLY A 71 18.53 35.50 47.32
N LYS A 72 17.87 34.41 47.72
CA LYS A 72 18.18 33.03 47.37
C LYS A 72 17.40 32.63 46.12
N VAL A 73 18.11 32.24 45.07
CA VAL A 73 17.49 31.77 43.81
C VAL A 73 17.79 30.28 43.65
N GLY A 74 16.78 29.48 43.33
CA GLY A 74 17.00 28.10 42.91
C GLY A 74 17.59 28.05 41.50
N VAL A 75 18.50 27.13 41.22
CA VAL A 75 18.99 26.80 39.88
C VAL A 75 18.50 25.41 39.59
N HIS A 76 17.68 25.29 38.55
CA HIS A 76 16.99 24.05 38.24
C HIS A 76 17.98 22.93 37.88
N GLU A 77 17.69 21.69 38.29
CA GLU A 77 18.57 20.54 38.09
C GLU A 77 18.99 20.35 36.62
N ASP A 78 18.07 20.51 35.67
CA ASP A 78 18.33 20.50 34.23
C ASP A 78 19.49 21.40 33.77
N ILE A 79 19.70 22.56 34.40
CA ILE A 79 20.84 23.44 34.04
C ILE A 79 22.17 22.77 34.37
N LEU A 80 22.18 22.01 35.47
CA LEU A 80 23.36 21.31 35.97
C LEU A 80 23.59 20.02 35.19
N GLU A 81 22.54 19.21 35.02
CA GLU A 81 22.57 17.89 34.36
C GLU A 81 22.96 18.01 32.87
N TYR A 82 22.33 18.92 32.14
CA TYR A 82 22.60 19.12 30.70
C TYR A 82 23.73 20.14 30.45
N GLY A 83 24.45 20.58 31.49
CA GLY A 83 25.61 21.47 31.36
C GLY A 83 25.32 22.87 30.80
N ARG A 84 24.10 23.38 30.96
CA ARG A 84 23.64 24.69 30.42
C ARG A 84 24.06 25.87 31.27
N LEU A 85 25.32 25.86 31.71
CA LEU A 85 25.83 26.80 32.71
C LEU A 85 25.84 28.26 32.21
N ALA A 86 25.75 28.50 30.89
CA ALA A 86 25.59 29.84 30.33
C ALA A 86 24.29 30.53 30.77
N ALA A 87 23.24 29.77 31.16
CA ALA A 87 22.02 30.36 31.72
C ALA A 87 22.28 31.19 32.98
N ILE A 88 23.33 30.83 33.74
CA ILE A 88 23.74 31.54 34.96
C ILE A 88 24.26 32.94 34.63
N ASP A 89 24.86 33.15 33.45
CA ASP A 89 25.35 34.46 33.00
C ASP A 89 24.21 35.49 32.83
N HIS A 90 22.97 35.03 32.65
CA HIS A 90 21.79 35.89 32.55
C HIS A 90 21.22 36.30 33.91
N LEU A 91 21.61 35.63 35.00
CA LEU A 91 21.03 35.84 36.32
C LEU A 91 21.12 37.30 36.80
N PRO A 92 22.24 38.05 36.65
CA PRO A 92 22.29 39.46 37.05
C PRO A 92 21.21 40.32 36.39
N ARG A 93 20.97 40.12 35.10
CA ARG A 93 19.94 40.86 34.35
C ARG A 93 18.54 40.50 34.82
N LEU A 94 18.27 39.22 35.07
CA LEU A 94 16.98 38.77 35.59
C LEU A 94 16.70 39.34 36.99
N LEU A 95 17.72 39.36 37.85
CA LEU A 95 17.61 39.96 39.19
C LEU A 95 17.38 41.48 39.14
N GLU A 96 17.97 42.17 38.17
CA GLU A 96 17.72 43.60 37.94
C GLU A 96 16.26 43.86 37.56
N VAL A 97 15.71 43.07 36.64
CA VAL A 97 14.30 43.16 36.22
C VAL A 97 13.37 42.82 37.40
N ALA A 98 13.65 41.76 38.15
CA ALA A 98 12.89 41.39 39.35
C ALA A 98 12.89 42.52 40.39
N ARG A 99 14.06 43.12 40.66
CA ARG A 99 14.21 44.22 41.61
C ARG A 99 13.46 45.46 41.15
N ALA A 100 13.56 45.82 39.87
CA ALA A 100 12.82 46.95 39.30
C ALA A 100 11.31 46.78 39.45
N ALA A 101 10.82 45.55 39.33
CA ALA A 101 9.42 45.19 39.53
C ALA A 101 9.04 44.88 41.00
N ARG A 102 9.97 45.05 41.95
CA ARG A 102 9.79 44.74 43.39
C ARG A 102 9.30 43.31 43.64
N ILE A 103 9.85 42.36 42.90
CA ILE A 103 9.59 40.93 43.07
C ILE A 103 10.61 40.36 44.05
N ASP A 104 10.12 39.65 45.05
CA ASP A 104 10.96 38.81 45.90
C ASP A 104 11.46 37.62 45.08
N VAL A 105 12.78 37.45 45.03
CA VAL A 105 13.40 36.37 44.27
C VAL A 105 13.53 35.08 45.09
N ASP A 106 13.28 35.15 46.41
CA ASP A 106 13.22 33.98 47.28
C ASP A 106 12.08 33.07 46.82
N GLY A 107 12.44 31.84 46.44
CA GLY A 107 11.49 30.86 45.89
C GLY A 107 11.38 30.85 44.37
N LEU A 108 11.97 31.81 43.66
CA LEU A 108 12.11 31.73 42.20
C LEU A 108 13.25 30.78 41.81
N ARG A 109 13.09 30.13 40.66
CA ARG A 109 14.05 29.19 40.10
C ARG A 109 14.52 29.65 38.73
N LEU A 110 15.82 29.77 38.53
CA LEU A 110 16.45 29.90 37.23
C LEU A 110 16.22 28.62 36.44
N ARG A 111 15.56 28.76 35.29
CA ARG A 111 15.39 27.73 34.27
C ARG A 111 15.90 28.23 32.95
N ASP A 112 16.27 27.29 32.09
CA ASP A 112 16.60 27.56 30.70
C ASP A 112 15.79 26.58 29.84
N VAL A 113 14.66 27.07 29.34
CA VAL A 113 13.75 26.31 28.49
C VAL A 113 13.93 26.83 27.09
N LEU A 114 14.07 25.94 26.11
CA LEU A 114 14.57 26.32 24.80
C LEU A 114 13.76 27.44 24.09
N LEU A 115 12.43 27.43 24.19
CA LEU A 115 11.58 28.52 23.66
C LEU A 115 11.76 29.86 24.41
N VAL A 116 11.87 29.81 25.74
CA VAL A 116 11.84 31.01 26.62
C VAL A 116 13.25 31.56 26.89
N GLY A 117 14.28 30.73 26.75
CA GLY A 117 15.64 30.99 27.21
C GLY A 117 15.78 31.01 28.73
N ALA A 118 16.87 31.60 29.23
CA ALA A 118 17.12 31.79 30.65
C ALA A 118 16.11 32.76 31.28
N HIS A 119 15.39 32.30 32.30
CA HIS A 119 14.37 33.07 33.02
C HIS A 119 14.26 32.61 34.48
N LEU A 120 13.70 33.47 35.35
CA LEU A 120 13.29 33.03 36.69
C LEU A 120 11.82 32.65 36.66
N THR A 121 11.46 31.49 37.20
CA THR A 121 10.09 31.01 37.31
C THR A 121 9.71 30.76 38.76
N GLY A 122 8.48 31.11 39.12
CA GLY A 122 7.78 30.69 40.34
C GLY A 122 6.31 30.42 40.01
N ASP A 123 5.54 29.96 41.00
CA ASP A 123 4.17 29.49 40.80
C ASP A 123 3.23 30.57 40.23
N GLU A 124 3.46 31.84 40.59
CA GLU A 124 2.60 32.96 40.21
C GLU A 124 3.26 33.95 39.25
N ARG A 125 4.59 33.93 39.11
CA ARG A 125 5.35 34.95 38.39
C ARG A 125 6.56 34.40 37.69
N TRP A 126 6.78 34.87 36.46
CA TRP A 126 8.00 34.62 35.72
C TRP A 126 8.71 35.95 35.45
N VAL A 127 10.04 35.94 35.49
CA VAL A 127 10.91 37.07 35.20
C VAL A 127 11.71 36.73 33.96
N LEU A 128 11.46 37.46 32.88
CA LEU A 128 12.18 37.37 31.62
C LEU A 128 13.12 38.58 31.49
N PRO A 129 14.14 38.53 30.62
CA PRO A 129 14.97 39.71 30.33
C PRO A 129 14.17 40.93 29.86
N GLU A 130 13.02 40.72 29.21
CA GLU A 130 12.14 41.74 28.66
C GLU A 130 11.10 42.27 29.65
N GLY A 131 10.83 41.58 30.77
CA GLY A 131 9.80 42.00 31.70
C GLY A 131 9.25 40.89 32.60
N ILE A 132 8.14 41.19 33.25
CA ILE A 132 7.48 40.31 34.22
C ILE A 132 6.20 39.73 33.63
N LEU A 133 6.02 38.43 33.80
CA LEU A 133 4.77 37.75 33.55
C LEU A 133 4.11 37.37 34.87
N THR A 134 2.80 37.58 34.99
CA THR A 134 1.99 37.11 36.11
C THR A 134 1.02 36.05 35.63
N LYS A 135 0.85 34.98 36.41
CA LYS A 135 -0.11 33.92 36.12
C LYS A 135 -1.52 34.50 36.02
N LYS A 136 -2.23 34.04 35.00
CA LYS A 136 -3.63 34.36 34.73
C LYS A 136 -4.44 33.07 34.87
N LYS A 137 -5.75 33.24 35.00
CA LYS A 137 -6.66 32.10 34.94
C LYS A 137 -6.62 31.54 33.52
N GLY A 138 -6.22 30.27 33.38
CA GLY A 138 -6.25 29.56 32.12
C GLY A 138 -7.68 29.41 31.59
N GLU A 139 -7.77 29.16 30.29
CA GLU A 139 -9.00 28.69 29.65
C GLU A 139 -9.23 27.23 30.00
N SER A 140 -10.49 26.79 30.05
CA SER A 140 -10.78 25.37 30.00
C SER A 140 -10.46 24.87 28.59
N ALA A 141 -9.61 23.85 28.50
CA ALA A 141 -9.50 23.08 27.27
C ALA A 141 -10.90 22.58 26.87
N PRO A 142 -11.20 22.48 25.56
CA PRO A 142 -12.35 21.71 25.13
C PRO A 142 -12.27 20.31 25.77
N GLY A 143 -13.41 19.74 26.16
CA GLY A 143 -13.42 18.51 26.93
C GLY A 143 -14.55 17.59 26.49
N GLU A 144 -15.08 16.84 27.45
CA GLU A 144 -16.10 15.82 27.21
C GLU A 144 -17.34 16.37 26.49
N THR A 145 -17.72 17.63 26.73
CA THR A 145 -18.90 18.24 26.10
C THR A 145 -18.72 18.43 24.60
N GLU A 146 -17.58 18.99 24.17
CA GLU A 146 -17.27 19.16 22.75
C GLU A 146 -17.06 17.81 22.06
N ILE A 147 -16.42 16.85 22.72
CA ILE A 147 -16.25 15.47 22.22
C ILE A 147 -17.62 14.81 22.01
N GLN A 148 -18.52 14.93 22.98
CA GLN A 148 -19.86 14.38 22.88
C GLN A 148 -20.67 15.03 21.76
N ALA A 149 -20.58 16.36 21.59
CA ALA A 149 -21.22 17.06 20.49
C ALA A 149 -20.69 16.60 19.11
N ALA A 150 -19.39 16.33 19.00
CA ALA A 150 -18.80 15.78 17.78
C ALA A 150 -19.29 14.35 17.49
N LYS A 151 -19.36 13.49 18.52
CA LYS A 151 -19.94 12.14 18.41
C LYS A 151 -21.39 12.18 17.92
N GLU A 152 -22.23 13.03 18.52
CA GLU A 152 -23.63 13.19 18.11
C GLU A 152 -23.77 13.69 16.67
N ALA A 153 -22.94 14.65 16.25
CA ALA A 153 -22.94 15.13 14.86
C ALA A 153 -22.54 14.01 13.87
N ILE A 154 -21.54 13.21 14.24
CA ILE A 154 -21.07 12.07 13.44
C ILE A 154 -22.15 10.99 13.33
N GLU A 155 -22.76 10.58 14.44
CA GLU A 155 -23.84 9.59 14.46
C GLU A 155 -25.03 10.03 13.57
N ASN A 156 -25.39 11.31 13.64
CA ASN A 156 -26.44 11.90 12.82
C ASN A 156 -26.09 11.91 11.32
N LEU A 157 -24.81 12.10 10.97
CA LEU A 157 -24.33 11.99 9.58
C LEU A 157 -24.35 10.54 9.12
N VAL A 158 -23.82 9.60 9.91
CA VAL A 158 -23.78 8.16 9.61
C VAL A 158 -25.19 7.62 9.38
N ALA A 159 -26.14 7.90 10.28
CA ALA A 159 -27.54 7.50 10.13
C ALA A 159 -28.21 8.06 8.86
N SER A 160 -27.66 9.13 8.28
CA SER A 160 -28.17 9.71 7.04
C SER A 160 -27.64 9.06 5.77
N LEU A 161 -26.54 8.30 5.84
CA LEU A 161 -25.89 7.71 4.67
C LEU A 161 -26.79 6.74 3.93
N ASP A 162 -27.68 6.03 4.63
CA ASP A 162 -28.64 5.10 4.02
C ASP A 162 -29.57 5.78 3.00
N SER A 163 -29.93 7.05 3.26
CA SER A 163 -30.76 7.85 2.37
C SER A 163 -30.03 8.35 1.11
N ARG A 164 -28.68 8.30 1.10
CA ARG A 164 -27.86 8.75 -0.04
C ARG A 164 -27.76 7.63 -1.08
N ARG A 165 -28.70 7.63 -2.03
CA ARG A 165 -28.77 6.64 -3.13
C ARG A 165 -27.58 6.68 -4.09
N SER A 166 -26.84 7.78 -4.12
CA SER A 166 -25.65 7.93 -4.97
C SER A 166 -24.44 7.13 -4.48
N LEU A 167 -24.42 6.73 -3.20
CA LEU A 167 -23.33 5.98 -2.60
C LEU A 167 -23.60 4.47 -2.68
N SER A 168 -22.58 3.71 -3.04
CA SER A 168 -22.58 2.25 -2.91
C SER A 168 -22.63 1.82 -1.44
N THR A 169 -23.00 0.56 -1.19
CA THR A 169 -23.00 -0.01 0.17
C THR A 169 -21.59 0.02 0.78
N LEU A 170 -20.57 -0.31 -0.01
CA LEU A 170 -19.18 -0.28 0.42
C LEU A 170 -18.72 1.15 0.76
N ALA A 171 -19.07 2.15 -0.07
CA ALA A 171 -18.75 3.54 0.22
C ALA A 171 -19.36 4.02 1.56
N LYS A 172 -20.62 3.63 1.84
CA LYS A 172 -21.28 3.97 3.12
C LYS A 172 -20.58 3.33 4.31
N LYS A 173 -20.14 2.07 4.18
CA LYS A 173 -19.43 1.34 5.24
C LYS A 173 -18.07 1.99 5.54
N SER A 174 -17.29 2.31 4.51
CA SER A 174 -15.98 2.99 4.67
C SER A 174 -16.15 4.38 5.30
N LEU A 175 -17.10 5.19 4.83
CA LEU A 175 -17.44 6.50 5.43
C LEU A 175 -17.79 6.38 6.91
N ALA A 176 -18.67 5.45 7.27
CA ALA A 176 -19.09 5.26 8.65
C ALA A 176 -17.92 4.86 9.56
N SER A 177 -17.00 4.03 9.05
CA SER A 177 -15.81 3.60 9.79
C SER A 177 -14.83 4.76 10.03
N VAL A 178 -14.46 5.52 8.98
CA VAL A 178 -13.57 6.69 9.12
C VAL A 178 -14.16 7.75 10.05
N LEU A 179 -15.47 8.02 9.93
CA LEU A 179 -16.18 8.93 10.83
C LEU A 179 -16.18 8.42 12.27
N GLY A 180 -16.39 7.11 12.49
CA GLY A 180 -16.33 6.49 13.81
C GLY A 180 -14.96 6.67 14.46
N VAL A 181 -13.88 6.44 13.71
CA VAL A 181 -12.49 6.65 14.17
C VAL A 181 -12.22 8.11 14.55
N ALA A 182 -12.74 9.09 13.80
CA ALA A 182 -12.57 10.50 14.15
C ALA A 182 -13.16 10.86 15.54
N ALA A 183 -14.18 10.13 15.96
CA ALA A 183 -14.89 10.33 17.23
C ALA A 183 -14.32 9.51 18.40
N ASP A 184 -13.53 8.47 18.11
CA ASP A 184 -12.96 7.55 19.09
C ASP A 184 -11.50 7.91 19.41
N TYR A 185 -11.28 8.43 20.61
CA TYR A 185 -9.94 8.79 21.10
C TYR A 185 -9.18 7.59 21.68
N THR A 186 -9.83 6.42 21.81
CA THR A 186 -9.21 5.18 22.31
C THR A 186 -8.69 4.28 21.19
N ALA A 187 -9.04 4.60 19.94
CA ALA A 187 -8.53 3.90 18.77
C ALA A 187 -7.01 4.07 18.66
N SER A 188 -6.33 3.01 18.22
CA SER A 188 -4.88 2.99 18.07
C SER A 188 -4.43 4.03 17.04
N GLU A 189 -3.40 4.81 17.37
CA GLU A 189 -2.73 5.68 16.38
C GLU A 189 -1.99 4.87 15.31
N GLY A 190 -1.75 3.57 15.53
CA GLY A 190 -1.18 2.65 14.54
C GLY A 190 -2.18 2.01 13.57
N ALA A 191 -3.47 2.38 13.64
CA ALA A 191 -4.44 1.97 12.63
C ALA A 191 -4.17 2.67 11.28
N ILE A 192 -4.48 2.02 10.15
CA ILE A 192 -4.33 2.60 8.80
C ILE A 192 -4.95 4.00 8.71
N VAL A 193 -6.12 4.19 9.33
CA VAL A 193 -6.70 5.52 9.55
C VAL A 193 -6.59 5.84 11.03
N SER A 194 -5.64 6.69 11.40
CA SER A 194 -5.47 7.15 12.78
C SER A 194 -6.56 8.18 13.16
N PRO A 195 -6.92 8.32 14.45
CA PRO A 195 -7.84 9.36 14.89
C PRO A 195 -7.37 10.78 14.52
N ALA A 196 -6.07 11.05 14.63
CA ALA A 196 -5.49 12.34 14.22
C ALA A 196 -5.67 12.59 12.72
N LEU A 197 -5.40 11.58 11.88
CA LEU A 197 -5.60 11.67 10.43
C LEU A 197 -7.09 11.88 10.09
N ALA A 198 -8.00 11.09 10.66
CA ALA A 198 -9.43 11.19 10.42
C ALA A 198 -9.97 12.61 10.74
N ARG A 199 -9.53 13.20 11.86
CA ARG A 199 -9.89 14.57 12.23
C ARG A 199 -9.27 15.60 11.28
N ALA A 200 -8.01 15.42 10.88
CA ALA A 200 -7.34 16.31 9.93
C ALA A 200 -8.05 16.33 8.57
N VAL A 201 -8.42 15.17 8.01
CA VAL A 201 -9.10 15.12 6.72
C VAL A 201 -10.47 15.80 6.76
N ILE A 202 -11.23 15.62 7.84
CA ILE A 202 -12.52 16.30 8.01
C ILE A 202 -12.35 17.81 8.15
N ARG A 203 -11.36 18.27 8.91
CA ARG A 203 -11.03 19.70 9.08
C ARG A 203 -10.73 20.39 7.74
N HIS A 204 -10.12 19.67 6.81
CA HIS A 204 -9.69 20.16 5.49
C HIS A 204 -10.65 19.72 4.37
N ASP A 205 -11.95 19.82 4.63
CA ASP A 205 -13.04 19.72 3.65
C ASP A 205 -13.21 18.37 2.92
N TRP A 206 -12.62 17.28 3.42
CA TRP A 206 -12.79 15.96 2.81
C TRP A 206 -14.24 15.52 2.66
N LEU A 207 -15.07 15.75 3.69
CA LEU A 207 -16.51 15.41 3.65
C LEU A 207 -17.24 16.16 2.53
N ASP A 208 -16.90 17.42 2.28
CA ASP A 208 -17.52 18.21 1.21
C ASP A 208 -17.13 17.67 -0.17
N LYS A 209 -15.90 17.17 -0.32
CA LYS A 209 -15.44 16.53 -1.57
C LYS A 209 -16.19 15.23 -1.85
N VAL A 210 -16.38 14.39 -0.82
CA VAL A 210 -16.99 13.05 -0.96
C VAL A 210 -18.52 13.09 -0.99
N LEU A 211 -19.14 13.91 -0.13
CA LEU A 211 -20.59 13.92 0.10
C LEU A 211 -21.30 15.14 -0.50
N GLY A 212 -20.55 16.15 -0.95
CA GLY A 212 -21.08 17.47 -1.24
C GLY A 212 -21.29 18.31 0.03
N LYS A 213 -21.57 19.61 -0.17
CA LYS A 213 -21.83 20.55 0.93
C LYS A 213 -23.28 20.40 1.42
N ASP A 214 -23.46 20.09 2.70
CA ASP A 214 -24.77 20.14 3.36
C ASP A 214 -24.65 20.48 4.86
N ASP A 215 -25.80 20.67 5.51
CA ASP A 215 -25.85 21.06 6.92
C ASP A 215 -25.25 20.00 7.86
N LYS A 216 -25.29 18.71 7.48
CA LYS A 216 -24.75 17.62 8.31
C LYS A 216 -23.24 17.53 8.19
N THR A 217 -22.66 17.68 7.00
CA THR A 217 -21.20 17.76 6.83
C THR A 217 -20.65 19.03 7.49
N ALA A 218 -21.36 20.15 7.41
CA ALA A 218 -21.02 21.39 8.11
C ALA A 218 -21.08 21.25 9.64
N ALA A 219 -22.09 20.56 10.17
CA ALA A 219 -22.21 20.29 11.61
C ALA A 219 -21.00 19.49 12.13
N VAL A 220 -20.65 18.37 11.47
CA VAL A 220 -19.51 17.53 11.85
C VAL A 220 -18.20 18.32 11.84
N ARG A 221 -17.93 19.09 10.78
CA ARG A 221 -16.72 19.96 10.74
C ARG A 221 -16.70 20.98 11.86
N THR A 222 -17.84 21.61 12.15
CA THR A 222 -17.92 22.63 13.18
C THR A 222 -17.66 22.05 14.57
N THR A 223 -18.28 20.92 14.90
CA THR A 223 -18.12 20.26 16.20
C THR A 223 -16.72 19.67 16.37
N LEU A 224 -16.14 19.04 15.34
CA LEU A 224 -14.75 18.58 15.37
C LEU A 224 -13.75 19.75 15.39
N GLY A 225 -14.05 20.86 14.71
CA GLY A 225 -13.24 22.07 14.81
C GLY A 225 -13.22 22.64 16.23
N ALA A 226 -14.32 22.50 16.97
CA ALA A 226 -14.38 22.90 18.38
C ALA A 226 -13.54 22.02 19.30
N THR A 227 -13.45 20.70 19.04
CA THR A 227 -12.58 19.80 19.82
C THR A 227 -11.09 20.08 19.57
N GLN A 228 -10.73 20.53 18.37
CA GLN A 228 -9.36 20.90 18.00
C GLN A 228 -9.01 22.37 18.33
N ARG A 229 -9.87 23.08 19.06
CA ARG A 229 -9.59 24.45 19.50
C ARG A 229 -8.50 24.42 20.57
N ILE A 230 -7.36 24.99 20.22
CA ILE A 230 -6.23 25.14 21.14
C ILE A 230 -6.55 26.20 22.21
N ALA A 231 -6.65 25.79 23.47
CA ALA A 231 -6.93 26.64 24.62
C ALA A 231 -5.68 26.91 25.46
N LYS A 232 -5.60 28.08 26.08
CA LYS A 232 -4.48 28.47 26.97
C LYS A 232 -4.69 27.92 28.38
N VAL A 233 -4.33 26.67 28.62
CA VAL A 233 -4.57 25.99 29.92
C VAL A 233 -3.70 26.53 31.05
N THR A 234 -2.44 26.86 30.76
CA THR A 234 -1.55 27.61 31.66
C THR A 234 -1.18 28.91 30.97
N TRP A 235 -1.47 30.05 31.59
CA TRP A 235 -1.26 31.35 30.94
C TRP A 235 -0.57 32.33 31.89
N TYR A 236 0.54 32.91 31.43
CA TYR A 236 1.21 34.03 32.09
C TYR A 236 1.22 35.24 31.14
N ALA A 237 0.89 36.41 31.68
CA ALA A 237 0.83 37.65 30.90
C ALA A 237 1.44 38.85 31.64
N GLY A 238 2.03 39.74 30.87
CA GLY A 238 2.60 41.02 31.28
C GLY A 238 2.33 42.09 30.21
N ASP A 239 2.96 43.26 30.34
CA ASP A 239 2.79 44.37 29.39
C ASP A 239 3.42 44.04 28.02
N GLY A 240 2.61 43.52 27.09
CA GLY A 240 3.08 43.03 25.79
C GLY A 240 3.86 41.71 25.83
N LEU A 241 3.87 41.01 26.98
CA LEU A 241 4.51 39.70 27.15
C LEU A 241 3.45 38.62 27.40
N VAL A 242 3.60 37.47 26.74
CA VAL A 242 2.76 36.29 26.94
C VAL A 242 3.62 35.04 26.88
N VAL A 243 3.42 34.15 27.85
CA VAL A 243 3.80 32.74 27.75
C VAL A 243 2.55 31.92 28.07
N ALA A 244 2.23 30.95 27.22
CA ALA A 244 1.11 30.06 27.48
C ALA A 244 1.43 28.63 27.07
N GLU A 245 1.00 27.70 27.92
CA GLU A 245 0.80 26.30 27.57
C GLU A 245 -0.56 26.18 26.90
N LEU A 246 -0.59 25.37 25.87
CA LEU A 246 -1.69 25.19 24.95
C LEU A 246 -2.11 23.72 24.96
N GLU A 247 -3.41 23.46 24.96
CA GLU A 247 -3.97 22.12 24.94
C GLU A 247 -5.31 22.11 24.17
N ASP A 248 -5.59 21.04 23.43
CA ASP A 248 -6.87 20.78 22.77
C ASP A 248 -7.66 19.66 23.48
N ALA A 249 -8.80 19.22 22.93
CA ALA A 249 -9.61 18.15 23.54
C ALA A 249 -8.91 16.79 23.62
N TYR A 250 -7.84 16.59 22.85
CA TYR A 250 -7.15 15.31 22.69
C TYR A 250 -5.74 15.37 23.26
N GLU A 251 -5.51 16.27 24.23
CA GLU A 251 -4.26 16.41 24.95
C GLU A 251 -3.05 16.75 24.05
N SER A 252 -3.29 17.30 22.85
CA SER A 252 -2.21 17.81 22.01
C SER A 252 -1.68 19.10 22.63
N ARG A 253 -0.42 19.06 23.07
CA ARG A 253 0.20 20.16 23.83
C ARG A 253 1.22 20.97 23.04
N GLY A 254 1.30 22.24 23.39
CA GLY A 254 2.32 23.15 22.88
C GLY A 254 2.56 24.34 23.81
N TRP A 255 3.59 25.10 23.53
CA TRP A 255 3.91 26.34 24.24
C TRP A 255 4.01 27.48 23.24
N LEU A 256 3.54 28.67 23.62
CA LEU A 256 3.81 29.90 22.86
C LEU A 256 4.55 30.92 23.71
N LEU A 257 5.33 31.76 23.03
CA LEU A 257 6.01 32.93 23.56
C LEU A 257 5.73 34.12 22.64
N SER A 258 5.33 35.24 23.24
CA SER A 258 5.26 36.53 22.54
C SER A 258 5.78 37.62 23.47
N THR A 259 6.84 38.31 23.06
CA THR A 259 7.42 39.47 23.75
C THR A 259 7.70 40.57 22.71
N PRO A 260 8.02 41.81 23.13
CA PRO A 260 8.45 42.86 22.22
C PRO A 260 9.76 42.54 21.46
N ALA A 261 10.52 41.53 21.88
CA ALA A 261 11.80 41.16 21.28
C ALA A 261 11.79 39.79 20.59
N ARG A 262 10.86 38.90 20.95
CA ARG A 262 10.82 37.50 20.50
C ARG A 262 9.41 37.01 20.31
N CYS A 263 9.18 36.16 19.33
CA CYS A 263 7.89 35.52 19.09
C CYS A 263 8.14 34.09 18.62
N GLY A 264 7.36 33.11 19.08
CA GLY A 264 7.56 31.72 18.70
C GLY A 264 6.66 30.73 19.43
N TYR A 265 6.82 29.46 19.09
CA TYR A 265 6.15 28.36 19.76
C TYR A 265 7.03 27.11 19.83
N ALA A 266 6.66 26.17 20.68
CA ALA A 266 7.26 24.86 20.77
C ALA A 266 6.19 23.78 20.89
N ARG A 267 6.47 22.59 20.37
CA ARG A 267 5.58 21.43 20.43
C ARG A 267 6.35 20.13 20.29
N GLU A 268 5.69 19.05 20.63
CA GLU A 268 6.17 17.70 20.31
C GLU A 268 5.96 17.41 18.83
N LEU A 269 6.98 16.79 18.23
CA LEU A 269 6.87 16.18 16.90
C LEU A 269 6.25 14.79 17.03
N PRO A 270 5.44 14.36 16.07
CA PRO A 270 5.03 12.97 16.00
C PRO A 270 6.28 12.07 15.85
N PRO A 271 6.24 10.84 16.38
CA PRO A 271 7.27 9.85 16.07
C PRO A 271 7.35 9.64 14.54
N PRO A 272 8.52 9.29 13.98
CA PRO A 272 8.60 8.79 12.61
C PRO A 272 7.68 7.58 12.44
N GLU A 273 7.06 7.44 11.27
CA GLU A 273 6.00 6.48 10.98
C GLU A 273 6.37 5.04 11.37
N TYR A 274 7.61 4.64 11.10
CA TYR A 274 8.07 3.26 11.30
C TYR A 274 8.82 3.07 12.64
N GLN A 275 8.71 4.01 13.59
CA GLN A 275 9.40 3.96 14.87
C GLN A 275 8.45 4.23 16.05
N GLU A 276 7.68 3.22 16.43
CA GLU A 276 6.75 3.27 17.58
C GLU A 276 7.49 3.57 18.91
N ASP A 277 8.72 3.10 19.06
CA ASP A 277 9.57 3.32 20.26
C ASP A 277 10.52 4.55 20.12
N SER A 278 10.29 5.43 19.15
CA SER A 278 11.15 6.60 18.99
C SER A 278 11.00 7.55 20.17
N ARG A 279 12.15 8.12 20.58
CA ARG A 279 12.16 9.10 21.65
C ARG A 279 11.49 10.38 21.18
N THR A 280 10.72 11.02 22.06
CA THR A 280 10.04 12.27 21.75
C THR A 280 11.02 13.35 21.32
N LEU A 281 10.79 13.90 20.12
CA LEU A 281 11.49 15.06 19.60
C LEU A 281 10.66 16.32 19.83
N GLN A 282 11.32 17.41 20.18
CA GLN A 282 10.71 18.72 20.41
C GLN A 282 11.05 19.65 19.27
N LEU A 283 10.03 20.26 18.67
CA LEU A 283 10.16 21.34 17.68
C LEU A 283 10.01 22.69 18.39
N GLU A 284 10.92 23.60 18.10
CA GLU A 284 10.81 25.02 18.43
C GLU A 284 10.82 25.84 17.17
N VAL A 285 10.00 26.89 17.13
CA VAL A 285 9.85 27.77 15.98
C VAL A 285 9.91 29.21 16.42
N GLU A 286 10.75 29.99 15.76
CA GLU A 286 10.87 31.43 15.91
C GLU A 286 10.12 32.13 14.78
N LEU A 287 9.38 33.17 15.15
CA LEU A 287 8.55 33.98 14.26
C LEU A 287 9.00 35.45 14.30
N PRO A 288 8.69 36.24 13.26
CA PRO A 288 8.89 37.68 13.30
C PRO A 288 8.17 38.28 14.51
N VAL A 289 8.81 39.24 15.18
CA VAL A 289 8.19 39.99 16.29
C VAL A 289 6.84 40.57 15.85
N GLY A 290 5.83 40.45 16.71
CA GLY A 290 4.46 40.89 16.43
C GLY A 290 3.58 39.89 15.67
N SER A 291 4.10 38.72 15.30
CA SER A 291 3.28 37.61 14.77
C SER A 291 2.41 36.98 15.88
N ASP A 292 1.34 36.29 15.49
CA ASP A 292 0.55 35.43 16.38
C ASP A 292 1.05 33.98 16.28
N PRO A 293 1.74 33.43 17.31
CA PRO A 293 2.26 32.07 17.28
C PRO A 293 1.23 30.98 16.97
N ALA A 294 -0.05 31.22 17.27
CA ALA A 294 -1.11 30.25 17.05
C ALA A 294 -1.64 30.23 15.60
N ARG A 295 -1.28 31.21 14.77
CA ARG A 295 -1.84 31.40 13.42
C ARG A 295 -0.81 31.65 12.34
N ASP A 296 0.34 32.22 12.70
CA ASP A 296 1.35 32.70 11.77
C ASP A 296 2.52 31.72 11.60
N ALA A 297 2.34 30.44 11.91
CA ALA A 297 3.40 29.42 11.84
C ALA A 297 4.11 29.38 10.46
N GLY A 298 3.38 29.66 9.36
CA GLY A 298 3.94 29.77 8.01
C GLY A 298 4.96 30.91 7.82
N ARG A 299 5.09 31.82 8.78
CA ARG A 299 6.05 32.95 8.76
C ARG A 299 7.34 32.64 9.51
N ALA A 300 7.60 31.37 9.87
CA ALA A 300 8.82 30.94 10.56
C ALA A 300 10.11 31.52 9.97
N ILE A 301 10.92 32.13 10.83
CA ILE A 301 12.25 32.67 10.49
C ILE A 301 13.39 31.75 10.97
N ALA A 302 13.12 30.93 11.97
CA ALA A 302 14.00 29.86 12.42
C ALA A 302 13.20 28.70 13.03
N ALA A 303 13.79 27.52 13.04
CA ALA A 303 13.26 26.35 13.70
C ALA A 303 14.39 25.46 14.24
N ARG A 304 14.14 24.74 15.32
CA ARG A 304 15.11 23.83 15.96
C ARG A 304 14.41 22.56 16.40
N VAL A 305 15.09 21.43 16.22
CA VAL A 305 14.69 20.13 16.76
C VAL A 305 15.64 19.76 17.89
N SER A 306 15.10 19.31 19.01
CA SER A 306 15.87 18.83 20.15
C SER A 306 15.31 17.51 20.70
N HIS A 307 16.17 16.76 21.40
CA HIS A 307 15.79 15.57 22.17
C HIS A 307 16.43 15.66 23.55
N ASP A 308 15.66 15.46 24.61
CA ASP A 308 16.08 15.71 26.00
C ASP A 308 16.78 17.06 26.15
N ARG A 309 16.25 18.05 25.41
CA ARG A 309 16.76 19.42 25.31
C ARG A 309 18.17 19.54 24.71
N VAL A 310 18.75 18.50 24.16
CA VAL A 310 19.97 18.59 23.35
C VAL A 310 19.57 19.01 21.94
N PRO A 311 20.02 20.17 21.41
CA PRO A 311 19.76 20.55 20.03
C PRO A 311 20.35 19.53 19.07
N LEU A 312 19.52 18.99 18.17
CA LEU A 312 19.94 18.00 17.18
C LEU A 312 20.13 18.65 15.81
N ALA A 313 19.15 19.45 15.38
CA ALA A 313 19.16 20.16 14.11
C ALA A 313 18.54 21.55 14.27
N SER A 314 18.98 22.50 13.46
CA SER A 314 18.39 23.84 13.40
C SER A 314 18.45 24.42 11.99
N TRP A 315 17.49 25.29 11.71
CA TRP A 315 17.39 26.02 10.47
C TRP A 315 17.05 27.49 10.76
N SER A 316 17.64 28.43 10.03
CA SER A 316 17.17 29.81 10.00
C SER A 316 17.29 30.40 8.60
N LEU A 317 16.50 31.44 8.30
CA LEU A 317 16.62 32.19 7.05
C LEU A 317 18.02 32.79 6.85
N LYS A 318 18.72 33.09 7.95
CA LYS A 318 20.03 33.74 7.95
C LYS A 318 21.19 32.74 7.80
N ASP A 319 21.16 31.68 8.58
CA ASP A 319 22.30 30.77 8.76
C ASP A 319 22.12 29.44 8.01
N GLY A 320 20.95 29.20 7.43
CA GLY A 320 20.62 27.95 6.76
C GLY A 320 20.48 26.78 7.74
N PHE A 321 20.70 25.57 7.26
CA PHE A 321 20.56 24.34 8.05
C PHE A 321 21.87 23.95 8.73
N THR A 322 21.82 23.59 10.01
CA THR A 322 22.92 22.99 10.77
C THR A 322 22.43 21.80 11.59
N ALA A 323 23.29 20.82 11.84
CA ALA A 323 22.94 19.69 12.71
C ALA A 323 24.19 19.10 13.39
N ASP A 324 24.01 18.61 14.61
CA ASP A 324 24.97 17.76 15.30
C ASP A 324 24.64 16.30 14.95
N ARG A 325 25.45 15.71 14.06
CA ARG A 325 25.22 14.35 13.56
C ARG A 325 25.39 13.30 14.64
N GLU A 326 26.28 13.51 15.60
CA GLU A 326 26.52 12.54 16.66
C GLU A 326 25.35 12.56 17.65
N ALA A 327 24.94 13.77 18.07
CA ALA A 327 23.75 13.92 18.91
C ALA A 327 22.49 13.37 18.23
N TRP A 328 22.31 13.66 16.93
CA TRP A 328 21.20 13.12 16.14
C TRP A 328 21.18 11.59 16.15
N ARG A 329 22.32 10.94 15.94
CA ARG A 329 22.42 9.48 15.89
C ARG A 329 22.23 8.82 17.26
N ASN A 330 22.56 9.53 18.34
CA ASN A 330 22.27 9.07 19.69
C ASN A 330 20.76 9.17 20.03
N ALA A 331 20.06 10.15 19.45
CA ALA A 331 18.62 10.34 19.65
C ALA A 331 17.76 9.45 18.74
N VAL A 332 18.21 9.24 17.50
CA VAL A 332 17.53 8.45 16.46
C VAL A 332 18.44 7.28 16.06
N PRO A 333 18.34 6.13 16.76
CA PRO A 333 19.23 5.00 16.54
C PRO A 333 19.04 4.40 15.13
N LEU A 334 20.15 3.92 14.57
CA LEU A 334 20.18 3.27 13.26
C LEU A 334 19.85 1.78 13.39
N ASP A 335 18.96 1.31 12.53
CA ASP A 335 18.89 -0.10 12.19
C ASP A 335 19.89 -0.36 11.03
N PRO A 336 20.92 -1.20 11.23
CA PRO A 336 21.92 -1.49 10.21
C PRO A 336 21.38 -2.29 9.02
N SER A 337 20.15 -2.83 9.09
CA SER A 337 19.49 -3.51 7.98
C SER A 337 18.85 -2.56 6.96
N LEU A 338 18.71 -1.28 7.30
CA LEU A 338 18.10 -0.24 6.45
C LEU A 338 19.13 0.46 5.56
N VAL A 339 18.65 1.36 4.68
CA VAL A 339 19.57 2.19 3.89
C VAL A 339 20.57 2.95 4.75
N SER A 340 21.77 3.10 4.20
CA SER A 340 22.81 3.93 4.80
C SER A 340 22.28 5.33 5.15
N ASN A 341 22.50 5.76 6.40
CA ASN A 341 22.09 7.08 6.92
C ASN A 341 20.55 7.27 7.01
N TYR A 342 19.77 6.20 7.21
CA TYR A 342 18.33 6.23 7.53
C TYR A 342 17.97 7.34 8.55
N LEU A 343 16.82 8.01 8.34
CA LEU A 343 16.40 9.22 9.07
C LEU A 343 17.53 10.26 9.20
N PRO A 344 18.01 10.85 8.09
CA PRO A 344 19.06 11.85 8.14
C PRO A 344 18.60 13.10 8.92
N PRO A 345 19.53 13.92 9.45
CA PRO A 345 19.16 15.16 10.14
C PRO A 345 18.24 16.04 9.32
N HIS A 346 17.11 16.43 9.91
CA HIS A 346 16.08 17.25 9.28
C HIS A 346 15.35 18.11 10.32
N VAL A 347 14.57 19.08 9.84
CA VAL A 347 13.60 19.83 10.63
C VAL A 347 12.25 19.71 9.94
N LEU A 348 11.27 19.12 10.62
CA LEU A 348 9.87 19.11 10.20
C LEU A 348 9.18 20.32 10.82
N LEU A 349 8.91 21.35 10.02
CA LEU A 349 8.19 22.53 10.48
C LEU A 349 6.69 22.24 10.45
N MET A 350 6.05 22.25 11.62
CA MET A 350 4.61 22.03 11.81
C MET A 350 4.00 23.18 12.60
N ASP A 351 2.73 23.49 12.36
CA ASP A 351 1.98 24.41 13.21
C ASP A 351 1.61 23.77 14.57
N LEU A 352 0.86 24.48 15.42
CA LEU A 352 0.41 23.94 16.71
C LEU A 352 -0.73 22.91 16.61
N ARG A 353 -1.39 22.78 15.46
CA ARG A 353 -2.47 21.79 15.18
C ARG A 353 -1.97 20.49 14.55
N GLY A 354 -0.70 20.47 14.17
CA GLY A 354 -0.03 19.32 13.56
C GLY A 354 -0.01 19.37 12.04
N ASP A 355 -0.45 20.47 11.43
CA ASP A 355 -0.35 20.62 9.98
C ASP A 355 1.12 20.87 9.61
N VAL A 356 1.62 20.10 8.65
CA VAL A 356 2.99 20.21 8.16
C VAL A 356 3.09 21.41 7.23
N LEU A 357 4.08 22.26 7.45
CA LEU A 357 4.32 23.47 6.66
C LEU A 357 5.55 23.32 5.75
N ARG A 358 6.56 22.58 6.21
CA ARG A 358 7.81 22.39 5.46
C ARG A 358 8.65 21.24 6.01
N LEU A 359 9.26 20.47 5.13
CA LEU A 359 10.37 19.57 5.44
C LEU A 359 11.69 20.24 5.06
N ILE A 360 12.63 20.35 5.99
CA ILE A 360 13.91 21.05 5.78
C ILE A 360 15.08 20.10 6.02
N THR A 361 16.02 20.05 5.08
CA THR A 361 17.22 19.21 5.12
C THR A 361 18.48 20.05 4.88
N PRO A 362 19.69 19.49 5.05
CA PRO A 362 20.93 20.18 4.65
C PRO A 362 21.00 20.54 3.15
N LYS A 363 20.10 19.99 2.31
CA LYS A 363 20.15 20.12 0.85
C LYS A 363 19.09 21.07 0.30
N GLY A 364 18.12 21.44 1.12
CA GLY A 364 17.05 22.36 0.75
C GLY A 364 15.83 22.17 1.62
N SER A 365 14.69 22.63 1.13
CA SER A 365 13.41 22.42 1.78
C SER A 365 12.34 22.04 0.77
N VAL A 366 11.34 21.30 1.22
CA VAL A 366 10.14 20.93 0.47
C VAL A 366 8.94 21.47 1.22
N ALA A 367 8.18 22.37 0.60
CA ALA A 367 6.86 22.74 1.12
C ALA A 367 5.80 21.79 0.53
N PRO A 368 4.81 21.32 1.31
CA PRO A 368 3.67 20.58 0.78
C PRO A 368 2.98 21.33 -0.36
N VAL A 369 2.29 20.62 -1.24
CA VAL A 369 1.52 21.26 -2.31
C VAL A 369 0.34 22.04 -1.74
N GLU A 370 0.07 23.22 -2.30
CA GLU A 370 -1.13 24.01 -1.96
C GLU A 370 -2.38 23.43 -2.63
N ASP A 371 -2.24 22.93 -3.86
CA ASP A 371 -3.31 22.31 -4.64
C ASP A 371 -2.76 21.26 -5.63
N GLY A 372 -3.68 20.59 -6.34
CA GLY A 372 -3.36 19.60 -7.38
C GLY A 372 -3.01 20.21 -8.75
N SER A 373 -2.73 21.51 -8.84
CA SER A 373 -2.46 22.14 -10.14
C SER A 373 -1.12 21.64 -10.72
N PRO A 374 -0.99 21.52 -12.06
CA PRO A 374 0.26 21.05 -12.67
C PRO A 374 1.50 21.88 -12.31
N ALA A 375 1.34 23.19 -12.11
CA ALA A 375 2.45 24.07 -11.72
C ALA A 375 2.93 23.79 -10.30
N GLU A 376 2.00 23.54 -9.39
CA GLU A 376 2.30 23.25 -8.00
C GLU A 376 2.91 21.86 -7.82
N VAL A 377 2.42 20.88 -8.59
CA VAL A 377 3.02 19.54 -8.68
C VAL A 377 4.46 19.60 -9.19
N GLU A 378 4.74 20.34 -10.28
CA GLU A 378 6.12 20.49 -10.77
C GLU A 378 7.01 21.22 -9.75
N ARG A 379 6.49 22.25 -9.07
CA ARG A 379 7.22 22.92 -7.98
C ARG A 379 7.64 21.91 -6.91
N PHE A 380 6.68 21.14 -6.39
CA PHE A 380 6.94 20.14 -5.36
C PHE A 380 7.97 19.10 -5.80
N VAL A 381 7.80 18.51 -6.99
CA VAL A 381 8.73 17.51 -7.53
C VAL A 381 10.14 18.10 -7.71
N ALA A 382 10.26 19.34 -8.20
CA ALA A 382 11.54 20.01 -8.37
C ALA A 382 12.22 20.33 -7.02
N GLU A 383 11.46 20.80 -6.03
CA GLU A 383 11.95 21.03 -4.68
C GLU A 383 12.42 19.73 -4.02
N ALA A 384 11.60 18.68 -4.07
CA ALA A 384 11.90 17.38 -3.50
C ALA A 384 13.12 16.73 -4.17
N ALA A 385 13.23 16.79 -5.49
CA ALA A 385 14.39 16.27 -6.22
C ALA A 385 15.70 16.91 -5.77
N LYS A 386 15.68 18.20 -5.43
CA LYS A 386 16.84 18.93 -4.91
C LYS A 386 17.10 18.68 -3.42
N ALA A 387 16.06 18.76 -2.60
CA ALA A 387 16.18 18.70 -1.14
C ALA A 387 16.39 17.27 -0.61
N LEU A 388 16.01 16.24 -1.39
CA LEU A 388 15.99 14.84 -0.97
C LEU A 388 16.84 13.93 -1.88
N PRO A 389 18.17 14.12 -1.96
CA PRO A 389 18.98 13.54 -3.03
C PRO A 389 19.30 12.04 -2.88
N SER A 390 19.04 11.39 -1.75
CA SER A 390 19.35 9.96 -1.52
C SER A 390 18.11 9.20 -1.06
N ALA A 391 18.14 7.86 -1.13
CA ALA A 391 17.05 7.00 -0.64
C ALA A 391 16.61 7.38 0.79
N ALA A 392 17.56 7.54 1.71
CA ALA A 392 17.28 7.97 3.08
C ALA A 392 16.62 9.35 3.20
N HIS A 393 16.87 10.29 2.27
CA HIS A 393 16.19 11.58 2.28
C HIS A 393 14.83 11.49 1.60
N LEU A 394 14.70 10.73 0.51
CA LEU A 394 13.42 10.52 -0.17
C LEU A 394 12.40 9.93 0.80
N ASP A 395 12.82 8.95 1.61
CA ASP A 395 11.97 8.34 2.63
C ASP A 395 11.36 9.34 3.64
N LEU A 396 11.98 10.50 3.87
CA LEU A 396 11.37 11.54 4.70
C LEU A 396 10.00 12.01 4.17
N LEU A 397 9.72 11.82 2.88
CA LEU A 397 8.37 12.01 2.33
C LEU A 397 7.40 10.97 2.89
N GLY A 398 7.75 9.68 2.82
CA GLY A 398 6.95 8.58 3.39
C GLY A 398 6.73 8.74 4.90
N GLN A 399 7.74 9.24 5.62
CA GLN A 399 7.67 9.46 7.08
C GLN A 399 6.74 10.60 7.49
N PHE A 400 6.72 11.70 6.71
CA PHE A 400 6.18 12.97 7.22
C PHE A 400 5.25 13.71 6.25
N LEU A 401 5.36 13.50 4.94
CA LEU A 401 4.53 14.17 3.93
C LEU A 401 3.55 13.20 3.26
N PHE A 402 3.48 11.95 3.71
CA PHE A 402 2.59 10.93 3.21
C PHE A 402 2.00 10.11 4.36
N ARG A 403 0.75 9.68 4.22
CA ARG A 403 0.08 8.75 5.13
C ARG A 403 -0.54 7.63 4.31
N TYR A 404 -0.18 6.42 4.69
CA TYR A 404 -0.76 5.23 4.07
C TYR A 404 -2.25 5.15 4.40
N VAL A 405 -3.08 5.03 3.37
CA VAL A 405 -4.50 4.72 3.50
C VAL A 405 -4.88 3.70 2.44
N ASN A 406 -5.89 2.88 2.71
CA ASN A 406 -6.41 1.99 1.69
C ASN A 406 -7.21 2.78 0.65
N ASP A 407 -7.21 2.27 -0.58
CA ASP A 407 -7.92 2.87 -1.71
C ASP A 407 -9.43 2.89 -1.51
N SER A 408 -10.06 3.84 -2.18
CA SER A 408 -11.51 3.95 -2.19
C SER A 408 -12.15 2.64 -2.67
N PRO A 409 -13.13 2.09 -1.93
CA PRO A 409 -13.92 0.96 -2.40
C PRO A 409 -14.91 1.32 -3.51
N ASP A 410 -14.98 2.60 -3.90
CA ASP A 410 -15.87 3.10 -4.94
C ASP A 410 -15.06 3.89 -5.99
N PRO A 411 -14.79 3.31 -7.17
CA PRO A 411 -13.96 3.96 -8.19
C PRO A 411 -14.57 5.25 -8.75
N ALA A 412 -15.86 5.50 -8.51
CA ALA A 412 -16.50 6.77 -8.86
C ALA A 412 -16.18 7.92 -7.88
N ILE A 413 -15.59 7.61 -6.72
CA ILE A 413 -15.22 8.56 -5.67
C ILE A 413 -13.78 8.24 -5.19
N PRO A 414 -12.74 8.53 -5.99
CA PRO A 414 -11.37 8.15 -5.69
C PRO A 414 -10.80 8.83 -4.42
N GLU A 415 -11.40 9.94 -3.96
CA GLU A 415 -10.98 10.63 -2.74
C GLU A 415 -11.52 10.02 -1.45
N LEU A 416 -12.43 9.05 -1.54
CA LEU A 416 -12.93 8.30 -0.40
C LEU A 416 -11.80 7.42 0.18
N ILE A 417 -11.71 7.37 1.51
CA ILE A 417 -10.67 6.62 2.22
C ILE A 417 -11.19 5.21 2.50
N GLY A 418 -10.51 4.19 1.97
CA GLY A 418 -10.80 2.79 2.26
C GLY A 418 -10.45 2.41 3.70
N THR A 419 -10.92 1.23 4.11
CA THR A 419 -10.63 0.63 5.42
C THR A 419 -10.11 -0.79 5.24
N GLU A 420 -9.59 -1.42 6.30
CA GLU A 420 -9.11 -2.82 6.24
C GLU A 420 -10.18 -3.78 5.72
N ASP A 421 -11.44 -3.56 6.10
CA ASP A 421 -12.57 -4.41 5.68
C ASP A 421 -13.23 -3.97 4.37
N THR A 422 -12.87 -2.82 3.81
CA THR A 422 -13.61 -2.18 2.71
C THR A 422 -12.71 -1.22 1.94
N TYR A 423 -12.01 -1.77 0.96
CA TYR A 423 -11.09 -1.05 0.08
C TYR A 423 -11.31 -1.47 -1.38
N GLY A 424 -10.81 -0.65 -2.30
CA GLY A 424 -10.74 -0.97 -3.73
C GLY A 424 -9.29 -1.07 -4.17
N GLU A 425 -9.08 -1.01 -5.48
CA GLU A 425 -7.75 -0.88 -6.08
C GLU A 425 -7.81 0.33 -7.02
N ILE A 426 -7.13 1.42 -6.68
CA ILE A 426 -7.09 2.66 -7.44
C ILE A 426 -5.70 3.26 -7.33
N HIS A 427 -4.90 3.07 -8.36
CA HIS A 427 -3.60 3.68 -8.43
C HIS A 427 -3.82 5.12 -8.92
N GLN A 428 -3.40 6.09 -8.12
CA GLN A 428 -3.45 7.50 -8.48
C GLN A 428 -2.19 7.89 -9.26
N THR A 429 -2.26 8.98 -10.01
CA THR A 429 -1.07 9.65 -10.59
C THR A 429 -0.43 10.55 -9.54
N THR A 430 0.84 10.93 -9.73
CA THR A 430 1.51 11.89 -8.84
C THR A 430 0.68 13.15 -8.65
N THR A 431 0.04 13.65 -9.71
CA THR A 431 -0.86 14.81 -9.65
C THR A 431 -2.09 14.55 -8.79
N GLN A 432 -2.74 13.40 -8.93
CA GLN A 432 -3.92 13.04 -8.13
C GLN A 432 -3.55 12.83 -6.66
N THR A 433 -2.48 12.08 -6.35
CA THR A 433 -2.04 11.88 -4.97
C THR A 433 -1.70 13.20 -4.28
N LEU A 434 -0.99 14.10 -4.98
CA LEU A 434 -0.66 15.43 -4.46
C LEU A 434 -1.91 16.33 -4.34
N ALA A 435 -2.92 16.19 -5.20
CA ALA A 435 -4.19 16.93 -5.08
C ALA A 435 -4.97 16.60 -3.79
N ASN A 436 -4.63 15.49 -3.13
CA ASN A 436 -5.30 14.99 -1.93
C ASN A 436 -4.66 15.52 -0.64
N VAL A 437 -3.63 16.37 -0.73
CA VAL A 437 -2.92 16.93 0.42
C VAL A 437 -3.89 17.59 1.39
N THR A 438 -3.70 17.24 2.65
CA THR A 438 -4.54 17.65 3.76
C THR A 438 -3.63 17.90 4.96
N GLY A 439 -3.64 19.12 5.51
CA GLY A 439 -2.73 19.47 6.62
C GLY A 439 -1.25 19.31 6.26
N GLY A 440 -0.89 19.50 4.99
CA GLY A 440 0.48 19.32 4.49
C GLY A 440 0.91 17.88 4.24
N VAL A 441 -0.01 16.92 4.37
CA VAL A 441 0.27 15.49 4.23
C VAL A 441 -0.58 14.89 3.11
N CYS A 442 0.06 14.19 2.18
CA CYS A 442 -0.61 13.44 1.11
C CYS A 442 -1.17 12.14 1.69
N ARG A 443 -2.15 11.55 1.03
CA ARG A 443 -2.67 10.23 1.39
C ARG A 443 -2.81 9.37 0.15
N GLY A 444 -2.52 8.09 0.30
CA GLY A 444 -2.61 7.08 -0.74
C GLY A 444 -2.09 5.75 -0.23
N ASP A 445 -2.03 4.77 -1.10
CA ASP A 445 -1.52 3.43 -0.81
C ASP A 445 -0.02 3.29 -1.18
N CYS A 446 0.45 2.07 -1.43
CA CYS A 446 1.83 1.82 -1.83
C CYS A 446 2.15 2.24 -3.27
N ASP A 447 1.21 2.08 -4.18
CA ASP A 447 1.36 2.51 -5.57
C ASP A 447 1.50 4.03 -5.67
N ASP A 448 0.66 4.75 -4.94
CA ASP A 448 0.64 6.22 -4.90
C ASP A 448 1.96 6.83 -4.41
N LEU A 449 2.51 6.27 -3.33
CA LEU A 449 3.80 6.71 -2.81
C LEU A 449 4.94 6.38 -3.78
N ALA A 450 4.94 5.17 -4.36
CA ALA A 450 5.92 4.76 -5.36
C ALA A 450 5.88 5.67 -6.61
N GLU A 451 4.70 6.14 -7.01
CA GLU A 451 4.50 7.09 -8.11
C GLU A 451 5.16 8.46 -7.83
N ILE A 452 4.97 9.00 -6.62
CA ILE A 452 5.63 10.25 -6.18
C ILE A 452 7.15 10.06 -6.20
N TYR A 453 7.64 8.96 -5.61
CA TYR A 453 9.07 8.68 -5.60
C TYR A 453 9.62 8.52 -7.02
N HIS A 454 8.90 7.84 -7.92
CA HIS A 454 9.30 7.66 -9.31
C HIS A 454 9.48 8.99 -10.04
N ALA A 455 8.54 9.92 -9.89
CA ALA A 455 8.63 11.25 -10.48
C ALA A 455 9.89 12.01 -9.99
N ILE A 456 10.14 11.97 -8.68
CA ILE A 456 11.28 12.66 -8.06
C ILE A 456 12.61 12.01 -8.46
N ALA A 457 12.73 10.69 -8.38
CA ALA A 457 13.93 9.94 -8.76
C ALA A 457 14.27 10.14 -10.24
N THR A 458 13.27 10.19 -11.12
CA THR A 458 13.45 10.50 -12.54
C THR A 458 14.01 11.91 -12.72
N ARG A 459 13.49 12.90 -11.97
CA ARG A 459 13.98 14.28 -11.97
C ARG A 459 15.41 14.42 -11.46
N GLN A 460 15.84 13.51 -10.58
CA GLN A 460 17.22 13.38 -10.11
C GLN A 460 18.16 12.73 -11.13
N GLY A 461 17.64 12.26 -12.27
CA GLY A 461 18.44 11.62 -13.32
C GLY A 461 18.72 10.14 -13.09
N ARG A 462 18.02 9.50 -12.15
CA ARG A 462 18.08 8.05 -11.91
C ARG A 462 17.32 7.29 -13.01
N ILE A 463 17.41 5.96 -12.99
CA ILE A 463 16.57 5.07 -13.82
C ILE A 463 15.63 4.27 -12.89
N PRO A 464 14.61 4.94 -12.30
CA PRO A 464 13.68 4.29 -11.40
C PRO A 464 12.61 3.49 -12.15
N HIS A 465 12.08 2.47 -11.49
CA HIS A 465 10.91 1.71 -11.93
C HIS A 465 10.06 1.36 -10.71
N ILE A 466 8.74 1.29 -10.88
CA ILE A 466 7.87 0.72 -9.83
C ILE A 466 7.92 -0.80 -9.99
N MET A 467 8.57 -1.46 -9.03
CA MET A 467 8.70 -2.91 -9.00
C MET A 467 7.42 -3.50 -8.41
N ASN A 468 6.86 -4.50 -9.09
CA ASN A 468 5.87 -5.38 -8.47
C ASN A 468 6.63 -6.46 -7.71
N LEU A 469 6.66 -6.30 -6.40
CA LEU A 469 7.27 -7.22 -5.44
C LEU A 469 6.18 -8.16 -4.92
N PRO A 470 6.55 -9.33 -4.36
CA PRO A 470 5.60 -10.21 -3.71
C PRO A 470 4.69 -9.45 -2.72
N ALA A 471 3.39 -9.41 -3.04
CA ALA A 471 2.34 -8.72 -2.26
C ALA A 471 2.54 -7.20 -2.04
N HIS A 472 3.38 -6.52 -2.85
CA HIS A 472 3.66 -5.10 -2.65
C HIS A 472 4.16 -4.40 -3.91
N ASN A 473 3.81 -3.13 -4.13
CA ASN A 473 4.42 -2.28 -5.15
C ASN A 473 5.32 -1.24 -4.50
N ALA A 474 6.55 -1.09 -5.02
CA ALA A 474 7.54 -0.18 -4.45
C ALA A 474 8.40 0.45 -5.53
N LEU A 475 8.95 1.64 -5.28
CA LEU A 475 9.95 2.22 -6.16
C LEU A 475 11.27 1.46 -6.01
N GLY A 476 11.81 0.96 -7.11
CA GLY A 476 13.16 0.40 -7.20
C GLY A 476 14.07 1.17 -8.16
N TRP A 477 15.35 1.28 -7.83
CA TRP A 477 16.40 1.61 -8.80
C TRP A 477 17.74 0.95 -8.41
N ALA A 478 18.67 0.87 -9.35
CA ALA A 478 20.00 0.31 -9.12
C ALA A 478 21.12 1.24 -9.58
N GLU A 479 22.18 1.34 -8.78
CA GLU A 479 23.37 2.14 -9.05
C GLU A 479 24.63 1.34 -8.73
N LYS A 480 25.69 1.53 -9.53
CA LYS A 480 27.02 1.00 -9.19
C LYS A 480 27.81 2.09 -8.48
N LEU A 481 28.24 1.84 -7.24
CA LEU A 481 28.95 2.83 -6.42
C LEU A 481 30.47 2.59 -6.43
N ASP A 482 31.21 3.48 -5.75
CA ASP A 482 32.68 3.48 -5.68
C ASP A 482 33.28 2.25 -4.98
N ASP A 483 32.45 1.44 -4.31
CA ASP A 483 32.86 0.17 -3.68
C ASP A 483 32.84 -1.04 -4.64
N ASP A 484 32.64 -0.78 -5.95
CA ASP A 484 32.53 -1.77 -7.03
C ASP A 484 31.34 -2.74 -6.88
N GLN A 485 30.37 -2.40 -6.02
CA GLN A 485 29.13 -3.16 -5.87
C GLN A 485 27.95 -2.47 -6.54
N TRP A 486 26.97 -3.28 -6.90
CA TRP A 486 25.64 -2.82 -7.28
C TRP A 486 24.79 -2.66 -6.03
N HIS A 487 24.16 -1.49 -5.93
CA HIS A 487 23.24 -1.12 -4.87
C HIS A 487 21.86 -1.02 -5.49
N THR A 488 20.95 -1.86 -5.04
CA THR A 488 19.53 -1.76 -5.36
C THR A 488 18.82 -1.14 -4.17
N TYR A 489 18.13 -0.03 -4.40
CA TYR A 489 17.35 0.67 -3.40
C TYR A 489 15.87 0.39 -3.63
N VAL A 490 15.13 0.15 -2.55
CA VAL A 490 13.68 -0.02 -2.56
C VAL A 490 13.06 0.99 -1.61
N LEU A 491 12.20 1.88 -2.12
CA LEU A 491 11.38 2.80 -1.33
C LEU A 491 9.92 2.34 -1.38
N GLN A 492 9.34 2.14 -0.20
CA GLN A 492 8.04 1.51 0.03
C GLN A 492 7.25 2.30 1.08
N THR A 493 6.08 1.80 1.48
CA THR A 493 5.28 2.32 2.62
C THR A 493 5.80 1.85 3.99
N GLY A 494 7.04 1.38 4.02
CA GLY A 494 7.81 1.00 5.19
C GLY A 494 9.22 1.58 5.09
N PRO A 495 10.15 1.17 5.97
CA PRO A 495 11.53 1.65 5.93
C PRO A 495 12.19 1.40 4.57
N PRO A 496 13.07 2.32 4.12
CA PRO A 496 13.75 2.19 2.86
C PRO A 496 14.85 1.12 2.98
N LEU A 497 14.99 0.28 1.95
CA LEU A 497 15.89 -0.87 1.95
C LEU A 497 17.03 -0.71 0.93
N GLU A 498 18.19 -1.26 1.25
CA GLU A 498 19.40 -1.23 0.41
C GLU A 498 20.00 -2.64 0.30
N PHE A 499 20.15 -3.13 -0.93
CA PHE A 499 20.67 -4.46 -1.23
C PHE A 499 21.96 -4.35 -2.04
N LYS A 500 23.03 -4.98 -1.56
CA LYS A 500 24.37 -4.87 -2.15
C LYS A 500 24.84 -6.21 -2.71
N ALA A 501 25.33 -6.22 -3.94
CA ALA A 501 25.94 -7.40 -4.53
C ALA A 501 26.96 -7.07 -5.62
N LYS A 502 27.80 -8.05 -5.97
CA LYS A 502 28.79 -7.90 -7.06
C LYS A 502 28.18 -7.75 -8.46
N THR A 503 26.93 -8.16 -8.63
CA THR A 503 26.19 -8.12 -9.90
C THR A 503 24.80 -7.59 -9.64
N ILE A 504 24.26 -6.80 -10.56
CA ILE A 504 22.92 -6.23 -10.44
C ILE A 504 21.83 -7.29 -10.34
N GLN A 505 21.96 -8.42 -11.04
CA GLN A 505 20.99 -9.52 -10.94
C GLN A 505 20.92 -10.05 -9.51
N LYS A 506 22.06 -10.13 -8.80
CA LYS A 506 22.10 -10.58 -7.41
C LYS A 506 21.57 -9.54 -6.43
N SER A 507 21.78 -8.24 -6.68
CA SER A 507 21.20 -7.20 -5.82
C SER A 507 19.68 -7.09 -6.03
N LEU A 508 19.19 -7.18 -7.27
CA LEU A 508 17.76 -7.25 -7.60
C LEU A 508 17.10 -8.52 -7.04
N GLN A 509 17.77 -9.68 -7.13
CA GLN A 509 17.29 -10.92 -6.52
C GLN A 509 17.13 -10.76 -5.00
N ALA A 510 18.15 -10.21 -4.33
CA ALA A 510 18.09 -9.96 -2.89
C ALA A 510 16.93 -9.00 -2.54
N ALA A 511 16.74 -7.94 -3.33
CA ALA A 511 15.61 -7.05 -3.17
C ALA A 511 14.27 -7.78 -3.31
N TYR A 512 14.04 -8.51 -4.41
CA TYR A 512 12.79 -9.22 -4.66
C TYR A 512 12.47 -10.27 -3.59
N THR A 513 13.44 -11.11 -3.23
CA THR A 513 13.25 -12.20 -2.26
C THR A 513 13.05 -11.73 -0.81
N SER A 514 13.38 -10.48 -0.50
CA SER A 514 13.14 -9.92 0.84
C SER A 514 11.65 -9.67 1.15
N PHE A 515 10.79 -9.67 0.13
CA PHE A 515 9.34 -9.48 0.23
C PHE A 515 8.54 -10.78 0.14
N GLY A 516 9.18 -11.89 -0.18
CA GLY A 516 8.54 -13.20 -0.28
C GLY A 516 9.59 -14.31 -0.29
N ALA A 517 9.89 -14.85 0.90
CA ALA A 517 10.90 -15.86 1.12
C ALA A 517 10.46 -17.21 0.54
N GLY A 518 10.71 -17.38 -0.75
CA GLY A 518 10.36 -18.59 -1.48
C GLY A 518 9.79 -18.35 -2.85
N GLN A 519 9.58 -17.10 -3.27
CA GLN A 519 9.24 -16.82 -4.67
C GLN A 519 10.48 -16.82 -5.55
N GLY A 520 10.41 -17.56 -6.67
CA GLY A 520 11.42 -17.53 -7.72
C GLY A 520 11.65 -16.12 -8.28
N PHE A 521 12.92 -15.78 -8.50
CA PHE A 521 13.33 -14.54 -9.17
C PHE A 521 14.00 -14.85 -10.50
N ASP A 522 13.47 -14.27 -11.57
CA ASP A 522 14.07 -14.31 -12.90
C ASP A 522 14.59 -12.92 -13.31
N PRO A 523 15.91 -12.72 -13.45
CA PRO A 523 16.47 -11.43 -13.86
C PRO A 523 16.05 -11.01 -15.29
N ASN A 524 15.49 -11.90 -16.10
CA ASN A 524 14.99 -11.61 -17.45
C ASN A 524 13.50 -11.24 -17.47
N GLN A 525 12.81 -11.33 -16.32
CA GLN A 525 11.37 -11.09 -16.15
C GLN A 525 11.10 -10.37 -14.82
N VAL A 526 11.87 -9.31 -14.54
CA VAL A 526 11.63 -8.46 -13.37
C VAL A 526 10.30 -7.75 -13.56
N GLN A 527 9.36 -7.99 -12.64
CA GLN A 527 8.01 -7.44 -12.73
C GLN A 527 8.02 -5.94 -12.44
N ILE A 528 7.57 -5.15 -13.42
CA ILE A 528 7.52 -3.69 -13.37
C ILE A 528 6.09 -3.24 -13.68
N ALA A 529 5.54 -2.39 -12.81
CA ALA A 529 4.22 -1.80 -12.97
C ALA A 529 4.33 -0.53 -13.84
N VAL A 530 3.57 -0.45 -14.94
CA VAL A 530 3.58 0.68 -15.90
C VAL A 530 2.15 1.16 -16.19
N ARG A 531 2.00 2.46 -16.47
CA ARG A 531 0.74 3.11 -16.88
C ARG A 531 0.91 3.79 -18.25
N PHE A 532 -0.04 3.59 -19.17
CA PHE A 532 0.06 4.13 -20.54
C PHE A 532 -1.10 5.02 -20.98
N SER A 533 -2.33 4.78 -20.53
CA SER A 533 -3.53 5.45 -21.11
C SER A 533 -4.40 6.24 -20.13
N GLY A 534 -3.81 6.83 -19.07
CA GLY A 534 -4.58 7.53 -18.04
C GLY A 534 -5.49 6.60 -17.23
N GLU A 535 -5.09 5.34 -17.16
CA GLU A 535 -5.77 4.27 -16.44
C GLU A 535 -5.68 4.45 -14.94
N ASN A 536 -6.72 4.01 -14.24
CA ASN A 536 -6.79 4.01 -12.79
C ASN A 536 -5.96 2.89 -12.15
N LEU A 537 -5.39 1.97 -12.92
CA LEU A 537 -4.55 0.87 -12.45
C LEU A 537 -3.25 0.82 -13.27
N ARG A 538 -2.18 0.29 -12.67
CA ARG A 538 -0.96 -0.05 -13.41
C ARG A 538 -1.05 -1.49 -13.92
N SER A 539 -0.51 -1.73 -15.11
CA SER A 539 -0.32 -3.07 -15.64
C SER A 539 1.08 -3.57 -15.28
N ASN A 540 1.18 -4.83 -14.87
CA ASN A 540 2.45 -5.48 -14.56
C ASN A 540 3.07 -6.07 -15.84
N TRP A 541 4.37 -5.84 -16.02
CA TRP A 541 5.12 -6.30 -17.17
C TRP A 541 6.45 -6.93 -16.73
N GLY A 542 6.78 -8.11 -17.26
CA GLY A 542 8.06 -8.75 -17.02
C GLY A 542 9.14 -8.20 -17.96
N LEU A 543 10.10 -7.44 -17.41
CA LEU A 543 11.18 -6.83 -18.19
C LEU A 543 12.56 -7.30 -17.71
N GLY A 544 13.53 -7.37 -18.62
CA GLY A 544 14.91 -7.75 -18.27
C GLY A 544 15.59 -6.72 -17.37
N TRP A 545 16.48 -7.16 -16.49
CA TRP A 545 17.22 -6.34 -15.50
C TRP A 545 17.92 -5.11 -16.11
N ARG A 546 18.26 -5.16 -17.41
CA ARG A 546 18.92 -4.07 -18.15
C ARG A 546 18.11 -2.78 -18.14
N VAL A 547 16.79 -2.83 -17.93
CA VAL A 547 15.96 -1.63 -17.80
C VAL A 547 16.36 -0.75 -16.62
N PHE A 548 17.04 -1.28 -15.60
CA PHE A 548 17.53 -0.52 -14.45
C PHE A 548 18.87 0.22 -14.71
N VAL A 549 19.57 -0.09 -15.80
CA VAL A 549 20.94 0.41 -16.03
C VAL A 549 21.13 1.09 -17.37
N GLU A 550 20.33 0.72 -18.38
CA GLU A 550 20.48 1.19 -19.75
C GLU A 550 19.29 2.05 -20.15
N LYS A 551 19.40 3.38 -19.97
CA LYS A 551 18.30 4.33 -20.23
C LYS A 551 17.64 4.19 -21.60
N LYS A 552 18.43 3.96 -22.66
CA LYS A 552 17.90 3.78 -24.04
C LYS A 552 17.16 2.45 -24.20
N TYR A 553 17.71 1.38 -23.63
CA TYR A 553 17.07 0.07 -23.63
C TYR A 553 15.75 0.13 -22.84
N ALA A 554 15.77 0.70 -21.64
CA ALA A 554 14.57 0.93 -20.82
C ALA A 554 13.48 1.69 -21.57
N ALA A 555 13.84 2.82 -22.20
CA ALA A 555 12.89 3.58 -23.02
C ALA A 555 12.31 2.75 -24.18
N THR A 556 13.14 1.95 -24.85
CA THR A 556 12.69 1.08 -25.94
C THR A 556 11.74 -0.01 -25.45
N MET A 557 12.07 -0.68 -24.35
CA MET A 557 11.23 -1.74 -23.80
C MET A 557 9.90 -1.19 -23.26
N ILE A 558 9.90 -0.03 -22.60
CA ILE A 558 8.66 0.66 -22.20
C ILE A 558 7.83 1.03 -23.43
N ASP A 559 8.47 1.46 -24.53
CA ASP A 559 7.78 1.78 -25.78
C ASP A 559 7.19 0.53 -26.48
N VAL A 560 7.79 -0.65 -26.27
CA VAL A 560 7.27 -1.95 -26.70
C VAL A 560 6.09 -2.38 -25.82
N GLN A 561 6.20 -2.24 -24.50
CA GLN A 561 5.08 -2.51 -23.59
C GLN A 561 3.89 -1.57 -23.81
N ARG A 562 4.15 -0.33 -24.23
CA ARG A 562 3.09 0.58 -24.69
C ARG A 562 2.36 0.00 -25.91
N ASP A 563 3.09 -0.54 -26.87
CA ASP A 563 2.47 -1.15 -28.06
C ASP A 563 1.73 -2.44 -27.71
N TRP A 564 2.21 -3.23 -26.75
CA TRP A 564 1.45 -4.35 -26.17
C TRP A 564 0.13 -3.88 -25.58
N HIS A 565 0.20 -2.85 -24.75
CA HIS A 565 -0.94 -2.27 -24.04
C HIS A 565 -2.03 -1.78 -25.00
N PHE A 566 -1.66 -1.09 -26.09
CA PHE A 566 -2.61 -0.68 -27.14
C PHE A 566 -2.86 -1.75 -28.21
N CYS A 567 -2.25 -2.93 -28.08
CA CYS A 567 -2.26 -4.03 -29.03
C CYS A 567 -1.89 -3.63 -30.47
N THR A 568 -0.98 -2.67 -30.61
CA THR A 568 -0.37 -2.27 -31.89
C THR A 568 0.89 -3.10 -32.14
N TYR A 569 0.70 -4.43 -32.15
CA TYR A 569 1.78 -5.42 -32.13
C TYR A 569 2.72 -5.32 -33.34
N HIS A 570 2.26 -4.82 -34.49
CA HIS A 570 3.13 -4.60 -35.64
C HIS A 570 4.35 -3.73 -35.31
N ARG A 571 4.14 -2.64 -34.57
CA ARG A 571 5.21 -1.74 -34.15
C ARG A 571 6.10 -2.36 -33.09
N GLY A 572 5.51 -3.07 -32.13
CA GLY A 572 6.25 -3.83 -31.12
C GLY A 572 7.20 -4.84 -31.77
N ILE A 573 6.69 -5.66 -32.70
CA ILE A 573 7.46 -6.64 -33.48
C ILE A 573 8.59 -5.94 -34.22
N ALA A 574 8.31 -4.86 -34.95
CA ALA A 574 9.33 -4.15 -35.73
C ALA A 574 10.45 -3.58 -34.86
N LYS A 575 10.13 -3.04 -33.67
CA LYS A 575 11.14 -2.54 -32.71
C LYS A 575 12.01 -3.67 -32.18
N MET A 576 11.40 -4.79 -31.79
CA MET A 576 12.13 -5.93 -31.25
C MET A 576 12.99 -6.62 -32.33
N GLU A 577 12.48 -6.77 -33.54
CA GLU A 577 13.27 -7.25 -34.69
C GLU A 577 14.47 -6.35 -34.99
N GLN A 578 14.27 -5.03 -34.94
CA GLN A 578 15.34 -4.07 -35.15
C GLN A 578 16.41 -4.17 -34.04
N LEU A 579 15.99 -4.31 -32.79
CA LEU A 579 16.89 -4.48 -31.65
C LEU A 579 17.75 -5.76 -31.77
N VAL A 580 17.13 -6.89 -32.13
CA VAL A 580 17.84 -8.15 -32.41
C VAL A 580 18.78 -8.02 -33.61
N LYS A 581 18.34 -7.33 -34.67
CA LYS A 581 19.14 -7.09 -35.88
C LYS A 581 20.36 -6.21 -35.61
N ASP A 582 20.25 -5.25 -34.69
CA ASP A 582 21.35 -4.39 -34.25
C ASP A 582 22.36 -5.12 -33.35
N GLY A 583 22.15 -6.42 -33.12
CA GLY A 583 23.06 -7.32 -32.43
C GLY A 583 22.68 -7.62 -30.98
N ASP A 584 21.59 -7.04 -30.48
CA ASP A 584 21.09 -7.28 -29.12
C ASP A 584 20.27 -8.56 -29.07
N ARG A 585 20.98 -9.69 -28.95
CA ARG A 585 20.43 -11.05 -28.92
C ARG A 585 20.21 -11.57 -27.49
N ASP A 586 19.92 -10.68 -26.56
CA ASP A 586 19.54 -11.07 -25.21
C ASP A 586 18.31 -12.02 -25.27
N PRO A 587 18.34 -13.19 -24.60
CA PRO A 587 17.23 -14.13 -24.60
C PRO A 587 15.88 -13.50 -24.21
N ALA A 588 15.88 -12.50 -23.32
CA ALA A 588 14.67 -11.79 -22.91
C ALA A 588 14.02 -11.06 -24.09
N ASN A 589 14.83 -10.44 -24.97
CA ASN A 589 14.35 -9.71 -26.14
C ASN A 589 13.77 -10.65 -27.20
N ILE A 590 14.38 -11.83 -27.37
CA ILE A 590 13.90 -12.85 -28.30
C ILE A 590 12.59 -13.46 -27.78
N HIS A 591 12.49 -13.69 -26.46
CA HIS A 591 11.26 -14.16 -25.82
C HIS A 591 10.11 -13.16 -25.99
N GLU A 592 10.37 -11.87 -25.75
CA GLU A 592 9.40 -10.79 -25.95
C GLU A 592 8.86 -10.77 -27.39
N LEU A 593 9.77 -10.89 -28.37
CA LEU A 593 9.41 -10.97 -29.79
C LEU A 593 8.57 -12.21 -30.12
N ALA A 594 8.84 -13.35 -29.48
CA ALA A 594 8.01 -14.54 -29.60
C ALA A 594 6.59 -14.30 -29.05
N GLY A 595 6.46 -13.68 -27.87
CA GLY A 595 5.16 -13.33 -27.29
C GLY A 595 4.35 -12.40 -28.20
N LEU A 596 4.98 -11.39 -28.79
CA LEU A 596 4.32 -10.48 -29.74
C LEU A 596 3.81 -11.22 -30.99
N ALA A 597 4.58 -12.20 -31.48
CA ALA A 597 4.16 -13.07 -32.58
C ALA A 597 2.97 -13.97 -32.17
N GLN A 598 2.96 -14.51 -30.95
CA GLN A 598 1.83 -15.28 -30.42
C GLN A 598 0.55 -14.45 -30.34
N ALA A 599 0.63 -13.23 -29.80
CA ALA A 599 -0.52 -12.33 -29.65
C ALA A 599 -1.18 -11.95 -30.99
N THR A 600 -0.47 -12.13 -32.10
CA THR A 600 -0.97 -11.90 -33.47
C THR A 600 -1.33 -13.19 -34.20
N GLY A 601 -1.25 -14.35 -33.55
CA GLY A 601 -1.49 -15.68 -34.13
C GLY A 601 -0.48 -16.07 -35.21
N GLN A 602 0.75 -15.57 -35.14
CA GLN A 602 1.85 -15.95 -36.05
C GLN A 602 2.65 -17.10 -35.41
N TRP A 603 1.98 -18.23 -35.19
CA TRP A 603 2.50 -19.33 -34.36
C TRP A 603 3.82 -19.92 -34.87
N GLU A 604 4.05 -20.03 -36.19
CA GLU A 604 5.37 -20.48 -36.69
C GLU A 604 6.49 -19.50 -36.37
N LEU A 605 6.22 -18.19 -36.45
CA LEU A 605 7.21 -17.16 -36.14
C LEU A 605 7.51 -17.16 -34.64
N ALA A 606 6.48 -17.27 -33.80
CA ALA A 606 6.62 -17.45 -32.36
C ALA A 606 7.48 -18.67 -32.02
N SER A 607 7.18 -19.84 -32.60
CA SER A 607 7.96 -21.07 -32.41
C SER A 607 9.42 -20.92 -32.82
N LYS A 608 9.69 -20.22 -33.93
CA LYS A 608 11.07 -19.92 -34.36
C LYS A 608 11.82 -19.12 -33.29
N TYR A 609 11.24 -18.02 -32.80
CA TYR A 609 11.90 -17.18 -31.80
C TYR A 609 12.02 -17.88 -30.44
N MET A 610 11.04 -18.68 -30.02
CA MET A 610 11.17 -19.49 -28.79
C MET A 610 12.32 -20.47 -28.87
N ARG A 611 12.48 -21.18 -30.00
CA ARG A 611 13.63 -22.07 -30.23
C ARG A 611 14.96 -21.30 -30.18
N GLU A 612 15.00 -20.11 -30.79
CA GLU A 612 16.18 -19.25 -30.75
C GLU A 612 16.53 -18.82 -29.31
N ALA A 613 15.54 -18.37 -28.53
CA ALA A 613 15.72 -17.99 -27.12
C ALA A 613 16.24 -19.16 -26.27
N ILE A 614 15.68 -20.37 -26.47
CA ILE A 614 16.12 -21.60 -25.82
C ILE A 614 17.60 -21.90 -26.14
N ILE A 615 18.01 -21.73 -27.41
CA ILE A 615 19.39 -21.99 -27.86
C ILE A 615 20.38 -20.96 -27.30
N THR A 616 20.00 -19.68 -27.28
CA THR A 616 20.87 -18.60 -26.78
C THR A 616 21.16 -18.70 -25.28
N GLY A 617 20.39 -19.51 -24.55
CA GLY A 617 20.64 -19.85 -23.15
C GLY A 617 20.16 -18.75 -22.19
N GLY A 618 19.22 -19.11 -21.32
CA GLY A 618 18.71 -18.26 -20.24
C GLY A 618 17.69 -19.01 -19.39
N ASP A 619 17.61 -18.71 -18.10
CA ASP A 619 16.36 -18.96 -17.35
C ASP A 619 15.28 -18.03 -17.93
N PRO A 620 14.04 -18.49 -18.21
CA PRO A 620 13.39 -19.73 -17.77
C PRO A 620 13.15 -20.74 -18.92
N LEU A 621 14.12 -21.62 -19.20
CA LEU A 621 14.03 -22.67 -20.24
C LEU A 621 12.73 -23.48 -20.20
N LEU A 622 12.17 -23.68 -19.01
CA LEU A 622 10.93 -24.45 -18.80
C LEU A 622 9.71 -23.72 -19.37
N ALA A 623 9.55 -22.42 -19.08
CA ALA A 623 8.44 -21.62 -19.58
C ALA A 623 8.52 -21.45 -21.11
N LEU A 624 9.73 -21.22 -21.64
CA LEU A 624 9.96 -21.15 -23.09
C LEU A 624 9.60 -22.46 -23.79
N SER A 625 9.94 -23.60 -23.19
CA SER A 625 9.60 -24.92 -23.75
C SER A 625 8.10 -25.19 -23.69
N ALA A 626 7.42 -24.79 -22.60
CA ALA A 626 5.96 -24.89 -22.49
C ALA A 626 5.24 -24.00 -23.51
N GLY A 627 5.74 -22.78 -23.75
CA GLY A 627 5.25 -21.91 -24.81
C GLY A 627 5.45 -22.50 -26.22
N LEU A 628 6.60 -23.16 -26.45
CA LEU A 628 6.88 -23.83 -27.72
C LEU A 628 5.93 -25.02 -27.95
N MET A 629 5.62 -25.77 -26.89
CA MET A 629 4.61 -26.83 -26.90
C MET A 629 3.22 -26.28 -27.24
N ALA A 630 2.79 -25.20 -26.58
CA ALA A 630 1.50 -24.56 -26.87
C ALA A 630 1.41 -24.07 -28.33
N ASN A 631 2.47 -23.45 -28.86
CA ASN A 631 2.50 -23.04 -30.27
C ASN A 631 2.43 -24.24 -31.23
N ALA A 632 2.96 -25.40 -30.85
CA ALA A 632 2.87 -26.60 -31.68
C ALA A 632 1.43 -27.12 -31.75
N PHE A 633 0.65 -27.06 -30.67
CA PHE A 633 -0.79 -27.36 -30.70
C PHE A 633 -1.57 -26.38 -31.58
N GLU A 634 -1.32 -25.09 -31.44
CA GLU A 634 -1.93 -24.05 -32.28
C GLU A 634 -1.61 -24.21 -33.79
N LEU A 635 -0.50 -24.90 -34.10
CA LEU A 635 -0.08 -25.24 -35.45
C LEU A 635 -0.59 -26.62 -35.93
N GLU A 636 -1.42 -27.31 -35.13
CA GLU A 636 -1.88 -28.68 -35.37
C GLU A 636 -0.71 -29.66 -35.55
N ARG A 637 0.37 -29.49 -34.77
CA ARG A 637 1.58 -30.33 -34.76
C ARG A 637 1.67 -31.14 -33.48
N ASP A 638 0.66 -31.95 -33.23
CA ASP A 638 0.46 -32.67 -31.97
C ASP A 638 1.66 -33.57 -31.62
N ASP A 639 2.28 -34.23 -32.61
CA ASP A 639 3.49 -35.03 -32.42
C ASP A 639 4.68 -34.20 -31.90
N GLU A 640 4.90 -33.01 -32.48
CA GLU A 640 5.96 -32.09 -32.06
C GLU A 640 5.70 -31.61 -30.63
N ALA A 641 4.46 -31.24 -30.33
CA ALA A 641 4.03 -30.81 -29.02
C ALA A 641 4.22 -31.91 -27.97
N LEU A 642 3.82 -33.15 -28.30
CA LEU A 642 3.94 -34.33 -27.45
C LEU A 642 5.40 -34.67 -27.16
N GLU A 643 6.29 -34.59 -28.15
CA GLU A 643 7.73 -34.82 -27.93
C GLU A 643 8.34 -33.72 -27.04
N ILE A 644 7.94 -32.46 -27.21
CA ILE A 644 8.35 -31.38 -26.29
C ILE A 644 7.82 -31.66 -24.88
N ALA A 645 6.56 -32.08 -24.74
CA ALA A 645 5.96 -32.42 -23.46
C ALA A 645 6.71 -33.58 -22.77
N LYS A 646 7.03 -34.65 -23.51
CA LYS A 646 7.83 -35.77 -22.98
C LYS A 646 9.22 -35.34 -22.54
N ASP A 647 9.92 -34.51 -23.33
CA ASP A 647 11.22 -33.94 -22.95
C ASP A 647 11.11 -33.08 -21.68
N LEU A 648 10.05 -32.25 -21.61
CA LEU A 648 9.74 -31.47 -20.43
C LEU A 648 9.60 -32.40 -19.23
N VAL A 649 8.73 -33.40 -19.31
CA VAL A 649 8.38 -34.30 -18.21
C VAL A 649 9.54 -35.17 -17.77
N HIS A 650 10.24 -35.81 -18.70
CA HIS A 650 11.25 -36.82 -18.37
C HIS A 650 12.62 -36.24 -18.06
N HIS A 651 12.97 -35.08 -18.62
CA HIS A 651 14.31 -34.52 -18.49
C HIS A 651 14.31 -33.19 -17.76
N LYS A 652 13.52 -32.22 -18.21
CA LYS A 652 13.61 -30.84 -17.69
C LYS A 652 12.91 -30.67 -16.35
N LEU A 653 11.81 -31.38 -16.12
CA LEU A 653 11.00 -31.25 -14.91
C LEU A 653 11.75 -31.78 -13.68
N SER A 654 12.47 -32.90 -13.79
CA SER A 654 13.28 -33.44 -12.68
C SER A 654 14.39 -32.48 -12.24
N ASP A 655 15.08 -31.87 -13.20
CA ASP A 655 16.16 -30.91 -12.90
C ASP A 655 15.60 -29.56 -12.44
N ALA A 656 14.48 -29.12 -13.01
CA ALA A 656 13.76 -27.94 -12.55
C ALA A 656 13.28 -28.11 -11.10
N HIS A 657 12.77 -29.27 -10.70
CA HIS A 657 12.37 -29.53 -9.31
C HIS A 657 13.55 -29.42 -8.34
N LYS A 658 14.72 -29.98 -8.67
CA LYS A 658 15.93 -29.85 -7.84
C LYS A 658 16.39 -28.40 -7.67
N ARG A 659 16.15 -27.56 -8.68
CA ARG A 659 16.61 -26.16 -8.73
C ARG A 659 15.60 -25.17 -8.15
N LEU A 660 14.33 -25.34 -8.45
CA LEU A 660 13.22 -24.43 -8.10
C LEU A 660 12.49 -24.84 -6.81
N GLY A 661 12.68 -26.08 -6.33
CA GLY A 661 12.03 -26.53 -5.10
C GLY A 661 10.50 -26.62 -5.25
N GLU A 662 9.77 -25.89 -4.41
CA GLU A 662 8.29 -25.87 -4.40
C GLU A 662 7.71 -25.02 -5.56
N ASP A 663 8.45 -24.04 -6.10
CA ASP A 663 8.01 -23.19 -7.23
C ASP A 663 7.89 -23.94 -8.56
N TYR A 664 8.42 -25.16 -8.61
CA TYR A 664 8.32 -26.05 -9.75
C TYR A 664 6.86 -26.47 -10.05
N TRP A 665 6.05 -26.64 -9.02
CA TRP A 665 4.76 -27.33 -9.15
C TRP A 665 3.70 -26.59 -9.98
N PRO A 666 3.55 -25.25 -9.85
CA PRO A 666 2.65 -24.49 -10.73
C PRO A 666 2.97 -24.68 -12.22
N VAL A 667 4.25 -24.78 -12.59
CA VAL A 667 4.64 -24.97 -14.00
C VAL A 667 4.31 -26.38 -14.48
N ALA A 668 4.55 -27.39 -13.65
CA ALA A 668 4.15 -28.77 -13.96
C ALA A 668 2.64 -28.91 -14.14
N LEU A 669 1.84 -28.27 -13.27
CA LEU A 669 0.38 -28.22 -13.41
C LEU A 669 -0.06 -27.46 -14.66
N GLY A 670 0.61 -26.36 -15.01
CA GLY A 670 0.36 -25.62 -16.25
C GLY A 670 0.59 -26.47 -17.49
N ILE A 671 1.69 -27.22 -17.55
CA ILE A 671 1.97 -28.16 -18.64
C ILE A 671 0.91 -29.26 -18.69
N ALA A 672 0.54 -29.84 -17.55
CA ALA A 672 -0.50 -30.86 -17.48
C ALA A 672 -1.87 -30.34 -17.98
N ASN A 673 -2.23 -29.12 -17.57
CA ASN A 673 -3.48 -28.48 -17.98
C ASN A 673 -3.51 -28.13 -19.47
N GLN A 674 -2.41 -27.62 -20.03
CA GLN A 674 -2.32 -27.35 -21.47
C GLN A 674 -2.43 -28.66 -22.26
N MET A 675 -1.75 -29.70 -21.79
CA MET A 675 -1.76 -31.01 -22.45
C MET A 675 -3.12 -31.68 -22.42
N LEU A 676 -3.86 -31.51 -21.34
CA LEU A 676 -5.24 -31.97 -21.24
C LEU A 676 -6.14 -31.30 -22.29
N ARG A 677 -6.06 -29.97 -22.39
CA ARG A 677 -6.98 -29.19 -23.24
C ARG A 677 -6.78 -29.45 -24.73
N GLU A 678 -5.53 -29.60 -25.15
CA GLU A 678 -5.16 -29.57 -26.57
C GLU A 678 -4.80 -30.94 -27.16
N SER A 679 -4.75 -32.03 -26.36
CA SER A 679 -4.28 -33.33 -26.84
C SER A 679 -5.21 -34.48 -26.44
N ASP A 680 -5.45 -35.37 -27.40
CA ASP A 680 -6.14 -36.65 -27.17
C ASP A 680 -5.25 -37.66 -26.41
N GLU A 681 -3.93 -37.42 -26.31
CA GLU A 681 -2.96 -38.26 -25.61
C GLU A 681 -2.96 -38.02 -24.09
N ARG A 682 -4.10 -38.30 -23.46
CA ARG A 682 -4.37 -38.05 -22.04
C ARG A 682 -3.39 -38.75 -21.08
N GLU A 683 -2.74 -39.83 -21.49
CA GLU A 683 -1.81 -40.58 -20.63
C GLU A 683 -0.62 -39.73 -20.16
N VAL A 684 -0.10 -38.84 -21.00
CA VAL A 684 1.01 -37.95 -20.63
C VAL A 684 0.53 -36.93 -19.58
N SER A 685 -0.61 -36.28 -19.81
CA SER A 685 -1.22 -35.32 -18.86
C SER A 685 -1.52 -35.96 -17.50
N VAL A 686 -2.08 -37.18 -17.51
CA VAL A 686 -2.35 -37.97 -16.29
C VAL A 686 -1.05 -38.32 -15.58
N THR A 687 0.02 -38.66 -16.31
CA THR A 687 1.33 -38.96 -15.72
C THR A 687 1.92 -37.74 -15.01
N VAL A 688 1.89 -36.56 -15.63
CA VAL A 688 2.36 -35.31 -14.99
C VAL A 688 1.55 -35.00 -13.75
N ALA A 689 0.21 -35.02 -13.85
CA ALA A 689 -0.67 -34.74 -12.71
C ALA A 689 -0.47 -35.76 -11.57
N HIS A 690 -0.19 -37.01 -11.90
CA HIS A 690 0.10 -38.07 -10.94
C HIS A 690 1.49 -37.92 -10.29
N ASP A 691 2.48 -37.33 -10.95
CA ASP A 691 3.74 -36.98 -10.29
C ASP A 691 3.57 -35.84 -9.28
N VAL A 692 2.67 -34.88 -9.57
CA VAL A 692 2.30 -33.80 -8.63
C VAL A 692 1.43 -34.31 -7.46
N LEU A 693 0.65 -35.39 -7.66
CA LEU A 693 -0.25 -36.00 -6.67
C LEU A 693 0.42 -36.28 -5.32
N ARG A 694 1.61 -36.91 -5.34
CA ARG A 694 2.31 -37.30 -4.11
C ARG A 694 2.61 -36.08 -3.23
N TYR A 695 3.01 -34.99 -3.87
CA TYR A 695 3.32 -33.75 -3.18
C TYR A 695 2.06 -33.06 -2.63
N ALA A 696 0.96 -33.02 -3.39
CA ALA A 696 -0.32 -32.52 -2.91
C ALA A 696 -0.82 -33.27 -1.67
N LEU A 697 -0.77 -34.61 -1.67
CA LEU A 697 -1.13 -35.42 -0.50
C LEU A 697 -0.23 -35.15 0.71
N GLN A 698 1.07 -34.96 0.48
CA GLN A 698 2.01 -34.61 1.53
C GLN A 698 1.67 -33.25 2.15
N ILE A 699 1.40 -32.22 1.35
CA ILE A 699 1.01 -30.90 1.87
C ILE A 699 -0.30 -31.00 2.64
N ILE A 700 -1.34 -31.64 2.07
CA ILE A 700 -2.63 -31.79 2.74
C ILE A 700 -2.43 -32.46 4.10
N THR A 701 -1.66 -33.54 4.17
CA THR A 701 -1.36 -34.24 5.43
C THR A 701 -0.67 -33.33 6.44
N GLN A 702 0.29 -32.51 6.00
CA GLN A 702 1.00 -31.57 6.86
C GLN A 702 0.10 -30.45 7.38
N LEU A 703 -0.69 -29.82 6.50
CA LEU A 703 -1.60 -28.73 6.87
C LEU A 703 -2.74 -29.24 7.76
N ASP A 704 -3.31 -30.42 7.47
CA ASP A 704 -4.34 -31.06 8.28
C ASP A 704 -3.81 -31.42 9.68
N ALA A 705 -2.61 -31.98 9.76
CA ALA A 705 -1.95 -32.24 11.04
C ALA A 705 -1.70 -30.95 11.83
N PHE A 706 -1.36 -29.84 11.16
CA PHE A 706 -1.20 -28.53 11.81
C PHE A 706 -2.54 -28.00 12.34
N LEU A 707 -3.58 -27.97 11.51
CA LEU A 707 -4.93 -27.51 11.85
C LEU A 707 -5.56 -28.30 13.00
N THR A 708 -5.33 -29.60 13.04
CA THR A 708 -5.86 -30.48 14.10
C THR A 708 -4.96 -30.58 15.34
N SER A 709 -3.78 -29.96 15.31
CA SER A 709 -2.86 -30.00 16.44
C SER A 709 -3.31 -29.10 17.59
N ARG A 710 -2.93 -29.46 18.82
CA ARG A 710 -3.06 -28.57 19.99
C ARG A 710 -2.19 -27.32 19.91
N ARG A 711 -1.32 -27.23 18.90
CA ARG A 711 -0.42 -26.09 18.64
C ARG A 711 -0.90 -25.24 17.47
N PHE A 712 -2.12 -25.48 16.96
CA PHE A 712 -2.69 -24.62 15.93
C PHE A 712 -2.71 -23.18 16.43
N ASP A 713 -2.09 -22.32 15.64
CA ASP A 713 -2.05 -20.88 15.86
C ASP A 713 -2.64 -20.23 14.62
N ARG A 714 -3.72 -19.47 14.82
CA ARG A 714 -4.45 -18.81 13.73
C ARG A 714 -3.59 -17.74 13.05
N GLN A 715 -2.79 -17.01 13.83
CA GLN A 715 -1.91 -15.99 13.30
C GLN A 715 -0.83 -16.61 12.42
N VAL A 716 -0.22 -17.72 12.84
CA VAL A 716 0.74 -18.46 12.01
C VAL A 716 0.08 -18.99 10.73
N TRP A 717 -1.16 -19.50 10.81
CA TRP A 717 -1.91 -19.96 9.63
C TRP A 717 -2.17 -18.88 8.58
N GLU A 718 -2.37 -17.64 9.05
CA GLU A 718 -2.67 -16.48 8.21
C GLU A 718 -1.38 -15.82 7.68
N GLN A 719 -0.33 -15.74 8.49
CA GLN A 719 0.86 -14.91 8.22
C GLN A 719 2.10 -15.71 7.74
N ASP A 720 2.16 -17.03 7.93
CA ASP A 720 3.31 -17.82 7.48
C ASP A 720 3.30 -17.99 5.95
N GLU A 721 4.32 -17.46 5.28
CA GLU A 721 4.45 -17.48 3.82
C GLU A 721 4.48 -18.90 3.23
N LYS A 722 5.10 -19.87 3.92
CA LYS A 722 5.16 -21.25 3.43
C LYS A 722 3.80 -21.91 3.51
N ILE A 723 3.05 -21.68 4.59
CA ILE A 723 1.65 -22.11 4.68
C ILE A 723 0.84 -21.45 3.57
N HIS A 724 0.98 -20.15 3.35
CA HIS A 724 0.28 -19.44 2.28
C HIS A 724 0.58 -20.01 0.89
N HIS A 725 1.87 -20.21 0.55
CA HIS A 725 2.28 -20.83 -0.71
C HIS A 725 1.65 -22.22 -0.91
N ARG A 726 1.65 -23.05 0.14
CA ARG A 726 1.05 -24.38 0.13
C ARG A 726 -0.47 -24.35 -0.06
N LYS A 727 -1.17 -23.43 0.60
CA LYS A 727 -2.62 -23.23 0.42
C LYS A 727 -2.93 -22.84 -1.03
N ASN A 728 -2.16 -21.91 -1.60
CA ASN A 728 -2.28 -21.49 -2.99
C ASN A 728 -2.02 -22.63 -3.98
N PHE A 729 -0.97 -23.41 -3.76
CA PHE A 729 -0.66 -24.59 -4.56
C PHE A 729 -1.83 -25.59 -4.54
N LEU A 730 -2.38 -25.93 -3.37
CA LEU A 730 -3.51 -26.87 -3.27
C LEU A 730 -4.77 -26.34 -3.95
N ARG A 731 -5.05 -25.04 -3.85
CA ARG A 731 -6.16 -24.39 -4.57
C ARG A 731 -5.97 -24.48 -6.08
N GLY A 732 -4.77 -24.21 -6.59
CA GLY A 732 -4.43 -24.35 -8.01
C GLY A 732 -4.51 -25.80 -8.49
N TYR A 733 -4.00 -26.74 -7.69
CA TYR A 733 -4.09 -28.17 -7.93
C TYR A 733 -5.55 -28.65 -8.05
N ALA A 734 -6.39 -28.30 -7.08
CA ALA A 734 -7.81 -28.66 -7.07
C ALA A 734 -8.57 -28.07 -8.26
N SER A 735 -8.27 -26.82 -8.62
CA SER A 735 -8.89 -26.14 -9.77
C SER A 735 -8.49 -26.80 -11.09
N THR A 736 -7.20 -27.08 -11.26
CA THR A 736 -6.65 -27.76 -12.45
C THR A 736 -7.27 -29.13 -12.62
N LEU A 737 -7.29 -29.94 -11.56
CA LEU A 737 -7.87 -31.28 -11.62
C LEU A 737 -9.38 -31.27 -11.86
N SER A 738 -10.09 -30.29 -11.31
CA SER A 738 -11.51 -30.13 -11.64
C SER A 738 -11.73 -29.95 -13.14
N GLY A 739 -10.81 -29.28 -13.83
CA GLY A 739 -10.75 -29.22 -15.31
C GLY A 739 -10.50 -30.58 -15.96
N PHE A 740 -9.46 -31.31 -15.53
CA PHE A 740 -9.15 -32.69 -15.98
C PHE A 740 -10.37 -33.58 -16.00
N PHE A 741 -11.02 -33.60 -14.86
CA PHE A 741 -12.18 -34.40 -14.60
C PHE A 741 -13.40 -33.98 -15.42
N HIS A 742 -13.51 -32.69 -15.69
CA HIS A 742 -14.61 -32.16 -16.46
C HIS A 742 -14.55 -32.59 -17.93
N GLU A 743 -13.37 -32.64 -18.53
CA GLU A 743 -13.17 -33.05 -19.93
C GLU A 743 -13.17 -34.58 -20.11
N GLY A 744 -12.73 -35.32 -19.09
CA GLY A 744 -12.68 -36.79 -19.11
C GLY A 744 -14.05 -37.46 -19.06
N GLY A 745 -14.98 -36.85 -18.32
CA GLY A 745 -16.26 -37.48 -18.00
C GLY A 745 -16.12 -38.61 -16.97
N LEU A 746 -17.27 -39.07 -16.46
CA LEU A 746 -17.30 -40.08 -15.39
C LEU A 746 -16.75 -41.44 -15.87
N ASP A 747 -17.08 -41.83 -17.11
CA ASP A 747 -16.69 -43.13 -17.68
C ASP A 747 -15.17 -43.31 -17.73
N GLU A 748 -14.40 -42.26 -18.04
CA GLU A 748 -12.94 -42.34 -18.06
C GLU A 748 -12.36 -42.45 -16.64
N ILE A 749 -12.93 -41.71 -15.68
CA ILE A 749 -12.53 -41.79 -14.28
C ILE A 749 -12.76 -43.21 -13.74
N GLU A 750 -13.89 -43.83 -14.08
CA GLU A 750 -14.22 -45.19 -13.65
C GLU A 750 -13.32 -46.27 -14.28
N THR A 751 -12.71 -45.98 -15.44
CA THR A 751 -11.90 -46.96 -16.19
C THR A 751 -10.39 -46.72 -16.09
N ASN A 752 -9.95 -45.60 -15.54
CA ASN A 752 -8.54 -45.24 -15.37
C ASN A 752 -8.17 -45.03 -13.90
N ASP A 753 -7.55 -46.05 -13.28
CA ASP A 753 -7.15 -46.02 -11.86
C ASP A 753 -6.24 -44.84 -11.50
N ARG A 754 -5.34 -44.42 -12.42
CA ARG A 754 -4.48 -43.26 -12.17
C ARG A 754 -5.29 -41.99 -12.10
N LEU A 755 -6.23 -41.79 -13.03
CA LEU A 755 -7.12 -40.64 -13.05
C LEU A 755 -8.04 -40.64 -11.82
N ALA A 756 -8.61 -41.78 -11.44
CA ALA A 756 -9.40 -41.92 -10.21
C ALA A 756 -8.58 -41.53 -8.96
N SER A 757 -7.30 -41.92 -8.90
CA SER A 757 -6.44 -41.59 -7.76
C SER A 757 -6.23 -40.08 -7.56
N LEU A 758 -6.34 -39.27 -8.63
CA LEU A 758 -6.22 -37.82 -8.58
C LEU A 758 -7.41 -37.14 -7.87
N LEU A 759 -8.55 -37.81 -7.70
CA LEU A 759 -9.71 -37.25 -6.98
C LEU A 759 -9.46 -37.16 -5.47
N ILE A 760 -8.66 -38.08 -4.92
CA ILE A 760 -8.47 -38.25 -3.48
C ILE A 760 -7.95 -36.97 -2.81
N PRO A 761 -6.87 -36.30 -3.28
CA PRO A 761 -6.41 -35.06 -2.67
C PRO A 761 -7.38 -33.91 -2.84
N VAL A 762 -8.14 -33.86 -3.94
CA VAL A 762 -9.16 -32.81 -4.15
C VAL A 762 -10.25 -32.96 -3.08
N GLU A 763 -10.76 -34.17 -2.88
CA GLU A 763 -11.74 -34.47 -1.83
C GLU A 763 -11.19 -34.16 -0.43
N LEU A 764 -9.96 -34.58 -0.13
CA LEU A 764 -9.32 -34.33 1.18
C LEU A 764 -9.08 -32.83 1.42
N TRP A 765 -8.61 -32.08 0.41
CA TRP A 765 -8.44 -30.64 0.52
C TRP A 765 -9.78 -29.94 0.80
N MET A 766 -10.83 -30.25 0.04
CA MET A 766 -12.16 -29.68 0.26
C MET A 766 -12.72 -30.03 1.64
N ALA A 767 -12.48 -31.25 2.12
CA ALA A 767 -12.99 -31.71 3.41
C ALA A 767 -12.21 -31.16 4.62
N ARG A 768 -10.90 -30.92 4.50
CA ARG A 768 -10.03 -30.64 5.65
C ARG A 768 -9.37 -29.26 5.66
N ILE A 769 -9.17 -28.64 4.51
CA ILE A 769 -8.33 -27.43 4.38
C ILE A 769 -9.12 -26.23 3.84
N ALA A 770 -9.92 -26.43 2.79
CA ALA A 770 -10.48 -25.34 1.97
C ALA A 770 -11.25 -24.26 2.74
N PHE A 771 -11.97 -24.63 3.81
CA PHE A 771 -12.77 -23.70 4.63
C PHE A 771 -12.04 -23.15 5.86
N HIS A 772 -10.78 -23.54 6.09
CA HIS A 772 -9.92 -22.89 7.09
C HIS A 772 -9.15 -21.70 6.50
N ASP A 773 -9.05 -21.64 5.18
CA ASP A 773 -8.41 -20.59 4.39
C ASP A 773 -9.44 -19.66 3.76
N ILE A 774 -10.20 -18.99 4.64
CA ILE A 774 -11.20 -17.96 4.29
C ILE A 774 -10.75 -16.67 4.96
N ALA A 775 -10.41 -15.67 4.16
CA ALA A 775 -10.11 -14.32 4.59
C ALA A 775 -11.39 -13.47 4.61
N GLU A 776 -12.27 -13.65 3.61
CA GLU A 776 -13.50 -12.86 3.47
C GLU A 776 -14.75 -13.75 3.41
N PRO A 777 -15.90 -13.29 3.94
CA PRO A 777 -17.15 -14.06 3.88
C PRO A 777 -17.55 -14.51 2.48
N GLY A 778 -17.24 -13.71 1.46
CA GLY A 778 -17.51 -14.02 0.05
C GLY A 778 -16.80 -15.30 -0.42
N GLU A 779 -15.54 -15.53 -0.01
CA GLU A 779 -14.73 -16.67 -0.48
C GLU A 779 -15.33 -18.04 -0.11
N ILE A 780 -16.22 -18.10 0.89
CA ILE A 780 -16.94 -19.32 1.25
C ILE A 780 -17.71 -19.86 0.04
N LEU A 781 -18.39 -18.97 -0.69
CA LEU A 781 -19.16 -19.35 -1.87
C LEU A 781 -18.25 -19.74 -3.04
N ASP A 782 -17.04 -19.19 -3.13
CA ASP A 782 -16.03 -19.63 -4.11
C ASP A 782 -15.51 -21.03 -3.81
N ARG A 783 -15.29 -21.39 -2.53
CA ARG A 783 -14.95 -22.79 -2.17
C ARG A 783 -16.07 -23.75 -2.56
N TYR A 784 -17.33 -23.33 -2.41
CA TYR A 784 -18.47 -24.12 -2.90
C TYR A 784 -18.53 -24.19 -4.43
N ALA A 785 -17.97 -23.24 -5.18
CA ALA A 785 -17.84 -23.37 -6.63
C ALA A 785 -16.92 -24.53 -7.02
N SER A 786 -15.76 -24.67 -6.35
CA SER A 786 -14.86 -25.81 -6.56
C SER A 786 -15.53 -27.14 -6.20
N ILE A 787 -16.30 -27.20 -5.11
CA ILE A 787 -17.08 -28.39 -4.73
C ILE A 787 -18.14 -28.71 -5.79
N GLY A 788 -18.83 -27.68 -6.31
CA GLY A 788 -19.80 -27.83 -7.38
C GLY A 788 -19.17 -28.39 -8.66
N ALA A 789 -17.98 -27.92 -9.03
CA ALA A 789 -17.22 -28.46 -10.16
C ALA A 789 -16.85 -29.94 -9.94
N TYR A 790 -16.39 -30.29 -8.74
CA TYR A 790 -16.13 -31.68 -8.36
C TYR A 790 -17.38 -32.57 -8.46
N TYR A 791 -18.54 -32.10 -8.00
CA TYR A 791 -19.79 -32.86 -8.13
C TYR A 791 -20.30 -32.93 -9.56
N ARG A 792 -20.05 -31.90 -10.39
CA ARG A 792 -20.41 -31.94 -11.82
C ARG A 792 -19.67 -33.07 -12.51
N THR A 793 -18.39 -33.25 -12.21
CA THR A 793 -17.62 -34.38 -12.68
C THR A 793 -18.22 -35.69 -12.19
N THR A 794 -18.30 -35.86 -10.87
CA THR A 794 -18.52 -37.19 -10.27
C THR A 794 -19.97 -37.67 -10.40
N MET A 795 -20.92 -36.76 -10.63
CA MET A 795 -22.35 -37.09 -10.80
C MET A 795 -22.85 -36.87 -12.24
N GLY A 796 -22.09 -36.14 -13.06
CA GLY A 796 -22.57 -35.62 -14.34
C GLY A 796 -23.43 -34.36 -14.19
N TRP A 797 -23.36 -33.49 -15.21
CA TRP A 797 -24.08 -32.21 -15.21
C TRP A 797 -25.61 -32.35 -15.06
N PRO A 798 -26.32 -33.24 -15.81
CA PRO A 798 -27.77 -33.35 -15.69
C PRO A 798 -28.25 -33.72 -14.28
N ALA A 799 -27.55 -34.65 -13.61
CA ALA A 799 -27.92 -35.11 -12.27
C ALA A 799 -27.64 -34.02 -11.22
N LEU A 800 -26.49 -33.35 -11.28
CA LEU A 800 -26.18 -32.24 -10.38
C LEU A 800 -27.16 -31.08 -10.59
N ARG A 801 -27.46 -30.71 -11.84
CA ARG A 801 -28.39 -29.62 -12.16
C ARG A 801 -29.77 -29.88 -11.56
N ALA A 802 -30.33 -31.07 -11.78
CA ALA A 802 -31.61 -31.46 -11.19
C ALA A 802 -31.60 -31.40 -9.65
N ALA A 803 -30.49 -31.83 -9.02
CA ALA A 803 -30.33 -31.77 -7.56
C ALA A 803 -30.26 -30.31 -7.05
N LEU A 804 -29.55 -29.43 -7.75
CA LEU A 804 -29.46 -28.01 -7.42
C LEU A 804 -30.82 -27.32 -7.57
N ASP A 805 -31.55 -27.58 -8.66
CA ASP A 805 -32.87 -26.99 -8.89
C ASP A 805 -33.87 -27.41 -7.80
N ALA A 806 -33.84 -28.68 -7.36
CA ALA A 806 -34.69 -29.20 -6.29
C ALA A 806 -34.31 -28.70 -4.87
N THR A 807 -33.09 -28.21 -4.68
CA THR A 807 -32.58 -27.83 -3.35
C THR A 807 -32.95 -26.38 -3.00
N PRO A 808 -33.42 -26.07 -1.78
CA PRO A 808 -33.65 -24.68 -1.37
C PRO A 808 -32.33 -23.93 -1.10
N TYR A 809 -32.37 -22.61 -1.23
CA TYR A 809 -31.25 -21.74 -0.81
C TYR A 809 -30.99 -21.84 0.71
N PRO A 810 -29.74 -21.61 1.17
CA PRO A 810 -29.39 -21.61 2.58
C PRO A 810 -30.08 -20.44 3.30
N LYS A 811 -30.54 -20.69 4.54
CA LYS A 811 -31.26 -19.68 5.34
C LYS A 811 -30.43 -19.04 6.44
N ASN A 812 -29.34 -19.70 6.86
CA ASN A 812 -28.53 -19.28 8.00
C ASN A 812 -27.09 -19.01 7.54
N PRO A 813 -26.62 -17.75 7.56
CA PRO A 813 -25.24 -17.43 7.21
C PRO A 813 -24.23 -17.91 8.27
N LYS A 814 -24.66 -18.22 9.50
CA LYS A 814 -23.80 -18.63 10.62
C LYS A 814 -23.52 -20.14 10.64
N LYS A 815 -23.47 -20.80 9.48
CA LYS A 815 -23.11 -22.23 9.41
C LYS A 815 -21.62 -22.36 9.71
N ASP A 816 -21.25 -23.37 10.49
CA ASP A 816 -19.84 -23.76 10.59
C ASP A 816 -19.45 -24.52 9.31
N HIS A 817 -18.71 -23.86 8.43
CA HIS A 817 -18.27 -24.42 7.15
C HIS A 817 -17.04 -25.33 7.29
N GLN A 818 -16.36 -25.30 8.44
CA GLN A 818 -15.17 -26.11 8.70
C GLN A 818 -15.52 -27.58 9.03
N GLN A 819 -16.77 -27.85 9.44
CA GLN A 819 -17.25 -29.20 9.76
C GLN A 819 -17.70 -30.00 8.53
N ARG A 820 -16.88 -30.03 7.48
CA ARG A 820 -17.14 -30.81 6.27
C ARG A 820 -16.61 -32.25 6.43
N THR A 821 -17.31 -33.22 5.84
CA THR A 821 -16.87 -34.63 5.82
C THR A 821 -16.78 -35.15 4.39
N ALA A 822 -15.89 -36.12 4.15
CA ALA A 822 -15.82 -36.88 2.89
C ALA A 822 -16.87 -38.01 2.90
N SER A 823 -18.16 -37.66 2.88
CA SER A 823 -19.26 -38.64 2.89
C SER A 823 -20.37 -38.25 1.90
N LEU A 824 -21.13 -39.23 1.41
CA LEU A 824 -22.27 -38.96 0.51
C LEU A 824 -23.33 -38.04 1.14
N ALA A 825 -23.51 -38.10 2.47
CA ALA A 825 -24.40 -37.20 3.20
C ALA A 825 -23.96 -35.73 3.11
N GLN A 826 -22.67 -35.47 2.83
CA GLN A 826 -22.14 -34.13 2.64
C GLN A 826 -22.71 -33.46 1.38
N ILE A 827 -23.01 -34.22 0.32
CA ILE A 827 -23.55 -33.67 -0.94
C ILE A 827 -24.82 -32.85 -0.64
N HIS A 828 -25.77 -33.44 0.08
CA HIS A 828 -27.01 -32.75 0.47
C HIS A 828 -26.79 -31.51 1.35
N ARG A 829 -25.70 -31.47 2.11
CA ARG A 829 -25.32 -30.30 2.94
C ARG A 829 -24.65 -29.19 2.13
N ASP A 830 -24.03 -29.53 1.00
CA ASP A 830 -23.28 -28.63 0.14
C ASP A 830 -24.18 -28.02 -0.95
N LEU A 831 -25.14 -28.78 -1.50
CA LEU A 831 -26.03 -28.32 -2.58
C LEU A 831 -26.68 -26.93 -2.37
N PRO A 832 -27.22 -26.57 -1.19
CA PRO A 832 -27.77 -25.22 -0.98
C PRO A 832 -26.72 -24.12 -1.23
N TRP A 833 -25.49 -24.36 -0.79
CA TRP A 833 -24.40 -23.39 -0.86
C TRP A 833 -23.78 -23.32 -2.25
N ILE A 834 -23.69 -24.44 -2.95
CA ILE A 834 -23.34 -24.48 -4.39
C ILE A 834 -24.39 -23.69 -5.18
N LYS A 835 -25.68 -23.87 -4.88
CA LYS A 835 -26.77 -23.12 -5.52
C LYS A 835 -26.66 -21.61 -5.27
N ALA A 836 -26.19 -21.19 -4.10
CA ALA A 836 -25.94 -19.80 -3.75
C ALA A 836 -24.61 -19.25 -4.30
N SER A 837 -23.76 -20.07 -4.92
CA SER A 837 -22.45 -19.66 -5.41
C SER A 837 -22.55 -19.00 -6.79
N VAL A 838 -22.25 -17.71 -6.85
CA VAL A 838 -22.18 -16.93 -8.10
C VAL A 838 -21.12 -17.51 -9.04
N SER A 839 -19.92 -17.81 -8.51
CA SER A 839 -18.79 -18.36 -9.26
C SER A 839 -19.06 -19.74 -9.86
N PHE A 840 -19.84 -20.59 -9.18
CA PHE A 840 -20.25 -21.89 -9.72
C PHE A 840 -21.04 -21.73 -11.03
N TRP A 841 -22.10 -20.93 -11.00
CA TRP A 841 -22.97 -20.71 -12.15
C TRP A 841 -22.27 -19.95 -13.27
N SER A 842 -21.41 -18.98 -12.92
CA SER A 842 -20.56 -18.28 -13.89
C SER A 842 -19.62 -19.25 -14.62
N GLY A 843 -19.01 -20.19 -13.90
CA GLY A 843 -18.20 -21.25 -14.53
C GLY A 843 -19.00 -22.12 -15.52
N GLN A 844 -20.27 -22.42 -15.23
CA GLN A 844 -21.15 -23.12 -16.18
C GLN A 844 -21.47 -22.27 -17.41
N LEU A 845 -21.68 -20.97 -17.24
CA LEU A 845 -21.95 -20.04 -18.34
C LEU A 845 -20.74 -19.94 -19.27
N SER A 846 -19.54 -19.71 -18.72
CA SER A 846 -18.29 -19.62 -19.49
C SER A 846 -18.00 -20.88 -20.30
N TYR A 847 -18.42 -22.06 -19.81
CA TYR A 847 -18.27 -23.32 -20.52
C TYR A 847 -19.01 -23.36 -21.86
N LEU A 848 -20.13 -22.64 -22.01
CA LEU A 848 -20.86 -22.56 -23.27
C LEU A 848 -20.08 -21.81 -24.38
N PHE A 849 -19.01 -21.10 -24.02
CA PHE A 849 -18.20 -20.26 -24.90
C PHE A 849 -16.78 -20.80 -25.14
N ARG A 850 -16.50 -22.06 -24.78
CA ARG A 850 -15.22 -22.74 -25.07
C ARG A 850 -14.94 -22.84 -26.57
N GLU A 851 -13.67 -22.88 -26.96
CA GLU A 851 -13.23 -22.74 -28.35
C GLU A 851 -13.81 -23.80 -29.30
N GLU A 852 -14.02 -25.02 -28.80
CA GLU A 852 -14.54 -26.16 -29.57
C GLU A 852 -16.05 -26.03 -29.84
N ALA A 853 -16.75 -25.15 -29.12
CA ALA A 853 -18.17 -24.93 -29.30
C ALA A 853 -18.46 -24.29 -30.67
N LYS A 854 -19.18 -25.03 -31.51
CA LYS A 854 -19.60 -24.62 -32.86
C LYS A 854 -20.91 -23.84 -32.88
N THR A 855 -21.74 -24.02 -31.84
CA THR A 855 -23.06 -23.39 -31.71
C THR A 855 -23.26 -22.96 -30.27
N LEU A 856 -24.08 -21.93 -30.06
CA LEU A 856 -24.42 -21.43 -28.73
C LEU A 856 -25.90 -21.68 -28.45
N ASP A 857 -26.19 -22.36 -27.33
CA ASP A 857 -27.56 -22.52 -26.84
C ASP A 857 -27.96 -21.25 -26.05
N VAL A 858 -28.68 -20.36 -26.73
CA VAL A 858 -29.15 -19.10 -26.14
C VAL A 858 -30.11 -19.35 -24.97
N HIS A 859 -30.89 -20.43 -25.00
CA HIS A 859 -31.82 -20.74 -23.90
C HIS A 859 -31.06 -21.11 -22.63
N GLU A 860 -30.03 -21.95 -22.73
CA GLU A 860 -29.17 -22.31 -21.59
C GLU A 860 -28.42 -21.08 -21.05
N VAL A 861 -27.92 -20.19 -21.93
CA VAL A 861 -27.30 -18.92 -21.49
C VAL A 861 -28.25 -18.09 -20.62
N LEU A 862 -29.52 -17.95 -21.03
CA LEU A 862 -30.51 -17.18 -20.30
C LEU A 862 -30.92 -17.83 -18.97
N ASP A 863 -31.00 -19.15 -18.96
CA ASP A 863 -31.30 -19.94 -17.77
C ASP A 863 -30.17 -19.81 -16.73
N LEU A 864 -28.91 -19.99 -17.15
CA LEU A 864 -27.75 -19.79 -16.28
C LEU A 864 -27.63 -18.34 -15.79
N ALA A 865 -27.93 -17.35 -16.63
CA ALA A 865 -27.96 -15.95 -16.21
C ALA A 865 -28.97 -15.70 -15.08
N THR A 866 -30.13 -16.34 -15.14
CA THR A 866 -31.16 -16.25 -14.08
C THR A 866 -30.65 -16.83 -12.76
N HIS A 867 -29.91 -17.95 -12.81
CA HIS A 867 -29.32 -18.58 -11.64
C HIS A 867 -28.21 -17.73 -11.02
N ILE A 868 -27.39 -17.07 -11.84
CA ILE A 868 -26.36 -16.12 -11.37
C ILE A 868 -27.02 -14.93 -10.65
N GLU A 869 -28.07 -14.33 -11.23
CA GLU A 869 -28.81 -13.22 -10.61
C GLU A 869 -29.43 -13.63 -9.27
N ALA A 870 -30.00 -14.84 -9.18
CA ALA A 870 -30.59 -15.36 -7.96
C ALA A 870 -29.52 -15.72 -6.89
N ALA A 871 -28.37 -16.27 -7.31
CA ALA A 871 -27.24 -16.55 -6.43
C ALA A 871 -26.65 -15.27 -5.85
N HIS A 872 -26.50 -14.21 -6.66
CA HIS A 872 -26.02 -12.91 -6.22
C HIS A 872 -26.95 -12.30 -5.15
N GLN A 873 -28.26 -12.24 -5.40
CA GLN A 873 -29.24 -11.78 -4.40
C GLN A 873 -29.19 -12.60 -3.10
N GLN A 874 -28.86 -13.89 -3.20
CA GLN A 874 -28.74 -14.73 -2.03
C GLN A 874 -27.44 -14.46 -1.25
N ALA A 875 -26.31 -14.27 -1.94
CA ALA A 875 -25.06 -13.83 -1.32
C ALA A 875 -25.25 -12.53 -0.54
N ASP A 876 -26.00 -11.58 -1.11
CA ASP A 876 -26.38 -10.33 -0.46
C ASP A 876 -27.14 -10.55 0.85
N ARG A 877 -28.17 -11.41 0.83
CA ARG A 877 -28.96 -11.73 2.03
C ARG A 877 -28.16 -12.43 3.11
N LEU A 878 -27.09 -13.14 2.72
CA LEU A 878 -26.19 -13.83 3.64
C LEU A 878 -25.08 -12.92 4.19
N ALA A 879 -24.98 -11.68 3.70
CA ALA A 879 -23.84 -10.79 3.95
C ALA A 879 -22.50 -11.43 3.54
N MET A 880 -22.52 -12.16 2.41
CA MET A 880 -21.35 -12.79 1.79
C MET A 880 -21.05 -12.11 0.45
N GLN A 881 -21.05 -10.78 0.43
CA GLN A 881 -20.68 -10.02 -0.76
C GLN A 881 -19.17 -10.13 -1.03
N ALA A 882 -18.82 -10.08 -2.31
CA ALA A 882 -17.47 -9.88 -2.80
C ALA A 882 -17.54 -9.02 -4.06
N LEU A 883 -16.52 -8.20 -4.32
CA LEU A 883 -16.46 -7.34 -5.51
C LEU A 883 -16.63 -8.16 -6.82
N VAL A 884 -15.98 -9.32 -6.88
CA VAL A 884 -16.05 -10.25 -8.02
C VAL A 884 -17.47 -10.72 -8.35
N TYR A 885 -18.41 -10.69 -7.38
CA TYR A 885 -19.80 -11.05 -7.62
C TYR A 885 -20.58 -9.97 -8.36
N GLU A 886 -20.31 -8.69 -8.09
CA GLU A 886 -20.86 -7.57 -8.85
C GLU A 886 -20.33 -7.58 -10.29
N GLU A 887 -19.03 -7.81 -10.45
CA GLU A 887 -18.37 -7.96 -11.75
C GLU A 887 -18.94 -9.13 -12.56
N THR A 888 -19.14 -10.28 -11.91
CA THR A 888 -19.74 -11.47 -12.54
C THR A 888 -21.18 -11.22 -12.95
N LEU A 889 -21.98 -10.55 -12.11
CA LEU A 889 -23.35 -10.17 -12.42
C LEU A 889 -23.39 -9.19 -13.61
N PHE A 890 -22.50 -8.20 -13.63
CA PHE A 890 -22.34 -7.28 -14.74
C PHE A 890 -22.03 -8.01 -16.05
N GLY A 891 -21.00 -8.87 -16.05
CA GLY A 891 -20.61 -9.67 -17.20
C GLY A 891 -21.73 -10.58 -17.70
N THR A 892 -22.48 -11.17 -16.78
CA THR A 892 -23.65 -12.02 -17.09
C THR A 892 -24.76 -11.23 -17.79
N ARG A 893 -25.10 -10.04 -17.29
CA ARG A 893 -26.11 -9.16 -17.91
C ARG A 893 -25.66 -8.68 -19.28
N LEU A 894 -24.37 -8.37 -19.43
CA LEU A 894 -23.79 -8.01 -20.71
C LEU A 894 -23.88 -9.18 -21.71
N CYS A 895 -23.49 -10.39 -21.30
CA CYS A 895 -23.59 -11.61 -22.11
C CYS A 895 -25.04 -11.85 -22.56
N LYS A 896 -25.99 -11.79 -21.63
CA LYS A 896 -27.43 -11.88 -21.92
C LYS A 896 -27.88 -10.86 -22.98
N ALA A 897 -27.49 -9.59 -22.83
CA ALA A 897 -27.83 -8.55 -23.79
C ALA A 897 -27.19 -8.78 -25.17
N LEU A 898 -25.95 -9.28 -25.22
CA LEU A 898 -25.24 -9.62 -26.45
C LEU A 898 -25.96 -10.75 -27.22
N VAL A 899 -26.32 -11.85 -26.55
CA VAL A 899 -26.93 -13.02 -27.22
C VAL A 899 -28.40 -12.81 -27.58
N THR A 900 -29.12 -11.96 -26.84
CA THR A 900 -30.53 -11.61 -27.13
C THR A 900 -30.68 -10.41 -28.05
N LYS A 901 -29.56 -9.79 -28.45
CA LYS A 901 -29.51 -8.58 -29.27
C LYS A 901 -30.23 -7.37 -28.65
N ASN A 902 -30.16 -7.22 -27.33
CA ASN A 902 -30.81 -6.14 -26.58
C ASN A 902 -29.92 -4.88 -26.51
N GLU A 903 -30.07 -3.99 -27.50
CA GLU A 903 -29.29 -2.74 -27.57
C GLU A 903 -29.47 -1.83 -26.34
N ALA A 904 -30.68 -1.73 -25.77
CA ALA A 904 -30.95 -0.83 -24.65
C ALA A 904 -30.19 -1.24 -23.38
N GLU A 905 -30.12 -2.54 -23.12
CA GLU A 905 -29.33 -3.10 -22.01
C GLU A 905 -27.83 -2.94 -22.25
N LEU A 906 -27.34 -3.16 -23.48
CA LEU A 906 -25.94 -2.93 -23.83
C LEU A 906 -25.51 -1.48 -23.60
N ARG A 907 -26.31 -0.51 -24.04
CA ARG A 907 -26.03 0.92 -23.80
C ARG A 907 -25.98 1.23 -22.30
N THR A 908 -26.89 0.64 -21.53
CA THR A 908 -26.91 0.82 -20.07
C THR A 908 -25.63 0.27 -19.43
N ALA A 909 -25.20 -0.92 -19.83
CA ALA A 909 -23.95 -1.53 -19.36
C ALA A 909 -22.72 -0.69 -19.77
N PHE A 910 -22.65 -0.22 -21.01
CA PHE A 910 -21.55 0.60 -21.49
C PHE A 910 -21.46 1.98 -20.81
N ARG A 911 -22.60 2.64 -20.57
CA ARG A 911 -22.62 3.87 -19.77
C ARG A 911 -22.15 3.64 -18.34
N HIS A 912 -22.47 2.49 -17.78
CA HIS A 912 -21.99 2.10 -16.46
C HIS A 912 -20.47 1.96 -16.44
N ILE A 913 -19.88 1.25 -17.41
CA ILE A 913 -18.41 1.17 -17.58
C ILE A 913 -17.79 2.56 -17.69
N LYS A 914 -18.32 3.42 -18.58
CA LYS A 914 -17.78 4.77 -18.76
C LYS A 914 -17.86 5.61 -17.48
N LYS A 915 -18.97 5.49 -16.73
CA LYS A 915 -19.17 6.22 -15.48
C LYS A 915 -18.16 5.80 -14.42
N LEU A 916 -17.93 4.50 -14.25
CA LEU A 916 -17.02 3.98 -13.22
C LEU A 916 -15.55 4.10 -13.62
N ASN A 917 -15.25 4.20 -14.92
CA ASN A 917 -13.88 4.26 -15.45
C ASN A 917 -13.01 3.06 -15.04
N ASP A 918 -13.64 1.95 -14.66
CA ASP A 918 -12.98 0.78 -14.11
C ASP A 918 -12.38 -0.13 -15.19
N THR A 919 -11.16 -0.59 -14.96
CA THR A 919 -10.42 -1.43 -15.93
C THR A 919 -10.89 -2.88 -15.93
N GLY A 920 -11.26 -3.44 -14.77
CA GLY A 920 -11.81 -4.79 -14.65
C GLY A 920 -13.11 -4.95 -15.45
N LEU A 921 -14.04 -4.00 -15.32
CA LEU A 921 -15.29 -3.99 -16.08
C LEU A 921 -15.08 -3.85 -17.59
N ARG A 922 -14.07 -3.09 -18.03
CA ARG A 922 -13.70 -2.98 -19.45
C ARG A 922 -13.19 -4.31 -19.98
N ASP A 923 -12.35 -4.99 -19.21
CA ASP A 923 -11.75 -6.27 -19.59
C ASP A 923 -12.79 -7.40 -19.62
N ILE A 924 -13.71 -7.42 -18.65
CA ILE A 924 -14.88 -8.30 -18.65
C ILE A 924 -15.74 -8.04 -19.90
N ALA A 925 -16.02 -6.77 -20.21
CA ALA A 925 -16.83 -6.44 -21.37
C ALA A 925 -16.15 -6.83 -22.69
N ARG A 926 -14.85 -6.55 -22.82
CA ARG A 926 -14.02 -7.01 -23.94
C ARG A 926 -14.13 -8.52 -24.09
N GLY A 927 -13.91 -9.28 -23.01
CA GLY A 927 -13.96 -10.75 -23.01
C GLY A 927 -15.30 -11.30 -23.48
N TRP A 928 -16.42 -10.75 -23.01
CA TRP A 928 -17.74 -11.17 -23.46
C TRP A 928 -18.04 -10.76 -24.90
N ILE A 929 -17.69 -9.53 -25.31
CA ILE A 929 -17.88 -9.07 -26.70
C ILE A 929 -17.13 -10.00 -27.66
N THR A 930 -15.85 -10.30 -27.39
CA THR A 930 -15.05 -11.14 -28.29
C THR A 930 -15.46 -12.61 -28.22
N GLY A 931 -15.83 -13.11 -27.04
CA GLY A 931 -16.29 -14.49 -26.85
C GLY A 931 -17.58 -14.82 -27.63
N VAL A 932 -18.52 -13.86 -27.76
CA VAL A 932 -19.75 -14.06 -28.55
C VAL A 932 -19.54 -13.90 -30.06
N ALA A 933 -18.39 -13.37 -30.51
CA ALA A 933 -18.20 -12.95 -31.90
C ALA A 933 -18.49 -14.09 -32.88
N ARG A 934 -17.90 -15.28 -32.68
CA ARG A 934 -18.11 -16.43 -33.59
C ARG A 934 -19.54 -16.98 -33.62
N PHE A 935 -20.35 -16.67 -32.61
CA PHE A 935 -21.74 -17.12 -32.49
C PHE A 935 -22.76 -16.10 -32.99
N THR A 936 -22.32 -14.90 -33.37
CA THR A 936 -23.18 -13.80 -33.80
C THR A 936 -22.92 -13.43 -35.25
N ASP A 937 -23.94 -12.92 -35.94
CA ASP A 937 -23.74 -12.40 -37.29
C ASP A 937 -22.91 -11.09 -37.28
N VAL A 938 -22.15 -10.88 -38.34
CA VAL A 938 -21.22 -9.75 -38.47
C VAL A 938 -21.93 -8.38 -38.37
N ALA A 939 -23.19 -8.28 -38.79
CA ALA A 939 -23.94 -7.03 -38.76
C ALA A 939 -24.34 -6.65 -37.33
N TRP A 940 -24.84 -7.60 -36.55
CA TRP A 940 -25.08 -7.40 -35.12
C TRP A 940 -23.80 -7.06 -34.37
N PHE A 941 -22.72 -7.81 -34.62
CA PHE A 941 -21.45 -7.54 -33.96
C PHE A 941 -20.88 -6.15 -34.30
N ARG A 942 -20.98 -5.72 -35.56
CA ARG A 942 -20.67 -4.33 -35.95
C ARG A 942 -21.45 -3.34 -35.12
N ARG A 943 -22.76 -3.56 -34.95
CA ARG A 943 -23.61 -2.69 -34.14
C ARG A 943 -23.13 -2.64 -32.69
N VAL A 944 -22.76 -3.77 -32.08
CA VAL A 944 -22.18 -3.80 -30.72
C VAL A 944 -20.92 -2.93 -30.63
N CYS A 945 -20.01 -3.02 -31.60
CA CYS A 945 -18.80 -2.19 -31.63
C CYS A 945 -19.10 -0.69 -31.84
N GLU A 946 -20.11 -0.34 -32.63
CA GLU A 946 -20.60 1.04 -32.75
C GLU A 946 -21.15 1.55 -31.42
N LEU A 947 -21.92 0.74 -30.69
CA LEU A 947 -22.39 1.08 -29.34
C LEU A 947 -21.23 1.29 -28.37
N TRP A 948 -20.19 0.46 -28.45
CA TRP A 948 -18.96 0.65 -27.67
C TRP A 948 -18.28 1.98 -28.01
N LYS A 949 -18.17 2.33 -29.30
CA LYS A 949 -17.63 3.63 -29.77
C LYS A 949 -18.47 4.81 -29.26
N GLU A 950 -19.79 4.70 -29.27
CA GLU A 950 -20.69 5.76 -28.84
C GLU A 950 -20.64 5.99 -27.32
N GLU A 951 -20.60 4.91 -26.53
CA GLU A 951 -20.81 4.97 -25.09
C GLU A 951 -19.52 4.87 -24.26
N VAL A 952 -18.47 4.16 -24.72
CA VAL A 952 -17.22 3.95 -23.95
C VAL A 952 -16.00 4.53 -24.66
N ASN A 953 -15.75 4.08 -25.90
CA ASN A 953 -14.61 4.41 -26.76
C ASN A 953 -13.23 4.31 -26.08
N TYR A 954 -13.01 3.26 -25.28
CA TYR A 954 -11.72 3.05 -24.63
C TYR A 954 -10.67 2.57 -25.63
N LYS A 955 -9.60 3.35 -25.81
CA LYS A 955 -8.61 3.15 -26.89
C LYS A 955 -7.90 1.78 -26.83
N PRO A 956 -7.34 1.33 -25.69
CA PRO A 956 -6.65 0.03 -25.61
C PRO A 956 -7.52 -1.19 -25.97
N ALA A 957 -8.83 -1.11 -25.77
CA ALA A 957 -9.71 -2.25 -26.02
C ALA A 957 -9.88 -2.58 -27.51
N TRP A 958 -9.65 -1.63 -28.43
CA TRP A 958 -10.00 -1.81 -29.84
C TRP A 958 -9.20 -2.93 -30.52
N PHE A 959 -7.87 -2.84 -30.53
CA PHE A 959 -7.05 -3.89 -31.13
C PHE A 959 -6.97 -5.14 -30.27
N ALA A 960 -7.13 -5.03 -28.95
CA ALA A 960 -7.35 -6.19 -28.10
C ALA A 960 -8.58 -7.00 -28.56
N MET A 961 -9.72 -6.34 -28.76
CA MET A 961 -10.93 -6.97 -29.29
C MET A 961 -10.72 -7.57 -30.69
N ALA A 962 -10.04 -6.84 -31.58
CA ALA A 962 -9.76 -7.31 -32.93
C ALA A 962 -8.92 -8.59 -32.92
N TRP A 963 -7.77 -8.59 -32.23
CA TRP A 963 -6.88 -9.75 -32.16
C TRP A 963 -7.53 -10.93 -31.44
N SER A 964 -8.28 -10.70 -30.34
CA SER A 964 -9.05 -11.76 -29.68
C SER A 964 -10.11 -12.39 -30.60
N CYS A 965 -10.79 -11.60 -31.45
CA CYS A 965 -11.71 -12.15 -32.44
C CYS A 965 -10.98 -13.02 -33.48
N LYS A 966 -9.79 -12.60 -33.94
CA LYS A 966 -8.99 -13.39 -34.89
C LYS A 966 -8.60 -14.73 -34.28
N ILE A 967 -8.01 -14.71 -33.08
CA ILE A 967 -7.58 -15.90 -32.35
C ILE A 967 -8.78 -16.80 -32.04
N GLY A 968 -9.90 -16.22 -31.58
CA GLY A 968 -11.16 -16.91 -31.32
C GLY A 968 -11.94 -17.38 -32.55
N LYS A 969 -11.27 -17.56 -33.70
CA LYS A 969 -11.82 -18.11 -34.96
C LYS A 969 -12.94 -17.26 -35.59
N ALA A 970 -12.94 -15.94 -35.39
CA ALA A 970 -13.87 -14.96 -35.97
C ALA A 970 -13.16 -13.85 -36.79
N PRO A 971 -12.42 -14.19 -37.87
CA PRO A 971 -11.59 -13.23 -38.61
C PRO A 971 -12.37 -12.10 -39.30
N LYS A 972 -13.63 -12.34 -39.70
CA LYS A 972 -14.48 -11.29 -40.29
C LYS A 972 -14.85 -10.23 -39.25
N HIS A 973 -15.23 -10.66 -38.05
CA HIS A 973 -15.52 -9.79 -36.91
C HIS A 973 -14.28 -9.01 -36.50
N ALA A 974 -13.12 -9.66 -36.49
CA ALA A 974 -11.83 -9.04 -36.22
C ALA A 974 -11.55 -7.82 -37.12
N LEU A 975 -11.78 -7.96 -38.44
CA LEU A 975 -11.64 -6.85 -39.40
C LEU A 975 -12.64 -5.72 -39.18
N VAL A 976 -13.87 -6.04 -38.77
CA VAL A 976 -14.87 -5.01 -38.42
C VAL A 976 -14.38 -4.15 -37.27
N VAL A 977 -13.85 -4.75 -36.21
CA VAL A 977 -13.31 -4.00 -35.07
C VAL A 977 -12.12 -3.15 -35.50
N ALA A 978 -11.18 -3.70 -36.28
CA ALA A 978 -10.01 -2.97 -36.75
C ALA A 978 -10.37 -1.78 -37.66
N ASP A 979 -11.39 -1.93 -38.51
CA ASP A 979 -11.93 -0.83 -39.33
C ASP A 979 -12.51 0.29 -38.44
N LEU A 980 -13.34 -0.08 -37.46
CA LEU A 980 -13.96 0.88 -36.53
C LEU A 980 -12.95 1.55 -35.61
N ALA A 981 -11.87 0.85 -35.23
CA ALA A 981 -10.78 1.40 -34.45
C ALA A 981 -10.07 2.55 -35.18
N VAL A 982 -9.75 2.34 -36.46
CA VAL A 982 -9.15 3.38 -37.32
C VAL A 982 -10.13 4.54 -37.56
N GLU A 983 -11.42 4.27 -37.68
CA GLU A 983 -12.43 5.33 -37.78
C GLU A 983 -12.58 6.13 -36.48
N ALA A 984 -12.44 5.47 -35.32
CA ALA A 984 -12.51 6.13 -34.01
C ALA A 984 -11.26 6.96 -33.70
N PHE A 985 -10.08 6.55 -34.19
CA PHE A 985 -8.80 7.23 -33.98
C PHE A 985 -8.08 7.50 -35.31
N PRO A 986 -8.67 8.32 -36.20
CA PRO A 986 -8.18 8.50 -37.56
C PRO A 986 -6.80 9.15 -37.63
N GLU A 987 -6.38 9.89 -36.59
CA GLU A 987 -5.07 10.52 -36.50
C GLU A 987 -3.97 9.56 -36.04
N ASP A 988 -4.33 8.44 -35.40
CA ASP A 988 -3.33 7.50 -34.88
C ASP A 988 -2.77 6.60 -35.98
N ALA A 989 -1.54 6.89 -36.40
CA ALA A 989 -0.84 6.10 -37.39
C ALA A 989 -0.63 4.64 -36.97
N ALA A 990 -0.47 4.35 -35.67
CA ALA A 990 -0.27 2.99 -35.18
C ALA A 990 -1.49 2.12 -35.48
N PHE A 991 -2.70 2.68 -35.30
CA PHE A 991 -3.94 1.97 -35.54
C PHE A 991 -4.15 1.67 -37.03
N ARG A 992 -3.78 2.61 -37.91
CA ARG A 992 -3.83 2.39 -39.37
C ARG A 992 -2.85 1.30 -39.81
N GLU A 993 -1.62 1.36 -39.32
CA GLU A 993 -0.58 0.37 -39.59
C GLU A 993 -0.98 -1.01 -39.08
N GLU A 994 -1.51 -1.10 -37.87
CA GLU A 994 -1.96 -2.35 -37.25
C GLU A 994 -3.10 -3.00 -38.04
N ARG A 995 -4.10 -2.22 -38.46
CA ARG A 995 -5.19 -2.70 -39.32
C ARG A 995 -4.67 -3.29 -40.63
N GLU A 996 -3.76 -2.59 -41.31
CA GLU A 996 -3.21 -3.06 -42.59
C GLU A 996 -2.29 -4.28 -42.40
N PHE A 997 -1.58 -4.36 -41.27
CA PHE A 997 -0.87 -5.57 -40.86
C PHE A 997 -1.84 -6.76 -40.65
N MET A 998 -2.94 -6.55 -39.92
CA MET A 998 -3.97 -7.55 -39.68
C MET A 998 -4.58 -8.07 -40.98
N LYS A 999 -4.93 -7.18 -41.91
CA LYS A 999 -5.44 -7.53 -43.24
C LYS A 999 -4.45 -8.36 -44.04
N ARG A 1000 -3.17 -8.02 -44.02
CA ARG A 1000 -2.13 -8.80 -44.71
C ARG A 1000 -2.05 -10.22 -44.17
N LEU A 1001 -2.10 -10.39 -42.84
CA LEU A 1001 -2.07 -11.70 -42.21
C LEU A 1001 -3.31 -12.55 -42.52
N MET A 1002 -4.50 -11.95 -42.59
CA MET A 1002 -5.74 -12.68 -42.90
C MET A 1002 -5.98 -12.87 -44.41
N GLY A 1003 -5.47 -11.97 -45.25
CA GLY A 1003 -5.63 -12.01 -46.71
C GLY A 1003 -4.58 -12.86 -47.45
N GLY A 1004 -3.50 -13.28 -46.76
CA GLY A 1004 -2.44 -14.12 -47.33
C GLY A 1004 -2.84 -15.57 -47.65
N GLY A 1005 -4.08 -15.98 -47.33
CA GLY A 1005 -4.57 -17.35 -47.50
C GLY A 1005 -4.98 -17.76 -48.92
N GLU A 1006 -5.09 -16.85 -49.89
CA GLU A 1006 -5.56 -17.21 -51.23
C GLU A 1006 -4.45 -17.53 -52.27
N LYS A 1007 -3.14 -17.38 -51.98
CA LYS A 1007 -2.09 -17.55 -53.01
C LYS A 1007 -0.73 -18.16 -52.62
N ASN A 1008 -0.57 -18.82 -51.47
CA ASN A 1008 0.72 -19.43 -51.08
C ASN A 1008 0.76 -20.97 -51.14
N GLU A 1009 -0.04 -21.61 -52.00
CA GLU A 1009 0.09 -23.06 -52.31
C GLU A 1009 1.19 -23.38 -53.35
N GLN A 1010 1.91 -22.39 -53.91
CA GLN A 1010 2.95 -22.65 -54.93
C GLN A 1010 4.40 -22.34 -54.48
N GLY A 1011 4.64 -22.18 -53.17
CA GLY A 1011 5.98 -21.84 -52.68
C GLY A 1011 6.29 -22.27 -51.25
N ARG A 1012 5.78 -23.43 -50.82
CA ARG A 1012 6.29 -24.16 -49.64
C ARG A 1012 6.82 -25.51 -50.10
#